data_AF-A0A9E5M882-F1
#
_entry.id   AF-A0A9E5M882-F1
#
_cell.length_a   1.000
_cell.length_b   1.000
_cell.length_c   1.000
_cell.angle_alpha   90.00
_cell.angle_beta   90.00
_cell.angle_gamma   90.00
#
_symmetry.space_group_name_H-M   'P 1'
#
loop_
_entity.id
_entity.type
_entity.pdbx_description
1 polymer ?
#
loop_
_entity_poly.entity_id
_entity_poly.type
_entity_poly.pdbx_seq_one_letter_code
_entity_poly.pdbx_strand_id
1 'polypeptide(L)'
;MIAQELEVSLHMAFVEARQQRHEFITVEHLLLALLDNPSAAEVLRACSAQVDDLRQSLSSFIKDNTPQVAGTEEVDTQPTLGFQRVIQRAIMHVQSTGSGKKEVTGANVLVAIFGEKDSHAVYYLHQQGITRLDVVGTKYRGDFEQRLKGVLKALKDKPHAVLFIDEIHTLIGAGAASGGTLDASNLLKPALSSGQLKCIGATTFTEYRGIFEKDAALSRRFQKVDVVEPTVSETVDILKGLKSRFEEHHSVKYATAALQAAAELSAKFINDRQLPDKAIDVIDEAGAAQRILPSSKRKKTIGKAEIEDIVAKIARIPPANVSNDDRSKLQTIERDLKSVVFGQDKALEVLASAVKMARSGLGKTDKPIGAFLFSGPTGVGKTEAAKQLAYIMGIELIRFDMSEYMERHAVSRLIGAPPGYVGFDQGGLLTEAVTKKPHCVLLLDEIEKAHPDIFNVLLQVMDHGTLTDNNGRKADFRNVIIIMTTNAGAETMNKATIGFTNPRQAGDEMGDIKRLFTPEFRNRLDAMVSFKALDEQIIMRVVDKFLLQLETQLSEKKVDVTFSDKLRKFLAKKGFDPLMGARPMQRLIQDTIRKALADELLFGRLIDGGRLSVDLDDKDEVLLDITPLPKKEGRNSKSEPHEPEEATAS
;
A
#
# COMPACT_ATOMS: atom_id res chain seq x y z
N MET A 1 17.76 -39.27 12.83
CA MET A 1 17.66 -40.71 12.52
C MET A 1 16.56 -40.89 11.49
N ILE A 2 16.70 -41.87 10.60
CA ILE A 2 15.63 -42.25 9.65
C ILE A 2 14.67 -43.17 10.40
N ALA A 3 13.37 -43.05 10.17
CA ALA A 3 12.38 -43.92 10.80
C ALA A 3 12.54 -45.35 10.27
N GLN A 4 12.38 -46.36 11.14
CA GLN A 4 12.56 -47.78 10.77
C GLN A 4 11.71 -48.19 9.56
N GLU A 5 10.47 -47.70 9.48
CA GLU A 5 9.58 -47.95 8.33
C GLU A 5 10.14 -47.41 7.00
N LEU A 6 10.85 -46.28 7.03
CA LEU A 6 11.45 -45.68 5.85
C LEU A 6 12.73 -46.43 5.45
N GLU A 7 13.52 -46.90 6.42
CA GLU A 7 14.67 -47.76 6.14
C GLU A 7 14.25 -49.05 5.41
N VAL A 8 13.15 -49.67 5.86
CA VAL A 8 12.57 -50.84 5.19
C VAL A 8 12.14 -50.50 3.77
N SER A 9 11.39 -49.41 3.55
CA SER A 9 10.97 -49.01 2.20
C SER A 9 12.17 -48.75 1.27
N LEU A 10 13.21 -48.06 1.76
CA LEU A 10 14.42 -47.80 0.98
C LEU A 10 15.17 -49.09 0.64
N HIS A 11 15.35 -49.97 1.62
CA HIS A 11 16.01 -51.26 1.41
C HIS A 11 15.27 -52.10 0.37
N MET A 12 13.95 -52.18 0.46
CA MET A 12 13.13 -52.90 -0.52
C MET A 12 13.27 -52.33 -1.93
N ALA A 13 13.32 -51.00 -2.07
CA ALA A 13 13.54 -50.35 -3.36
C ALA A 13 14.88 -50.74 -4.00
N PHE A 14 15.95 -50.85 -3.21
CA PHE A 14 17.26 -51.32 -3.67
C PHE A 14 17.25 -52.81 -4.04
N VAL A 15 16.59 -53.65 -3.24
CA VAL A 15 16.46 -55.08 -3.53
C VAL A 15 15.73 -55.31 -4.85
N GLU A 16 14.61 -54.62 -5.06
CA GLU A 16 13.80 -54.74 -6.28
C GLU A 16 14.57 -54.25 -7.51
N ALA A 17 15.25 -53.10 -7.42
CA ALA A 17 16.07 -52.59 -8.52
C ALA A 17 17.21 -53.56 -8.89
N ARG A 18 17.86 -54.19 -7.92
CA ARG A 18 18.89 -55.23 -8.16
C ARG A 18 18.31 -56.49 -8.79
N GLN A 19 17.14 -56.95 -8.34
CA GLN A 19 16.45 -58.10 -8.93
C GLN A 19 16.08 -57.86 -10.40
N GLN A 20 15.66 -56.62 -10.71
CA GLN A 20 15.37 -56.20 -12.08
C GLN A 20 16.63 -55.80 -12.87
N ARG A 21 17.82 -55.99 -12.28
CA ARG A 21 19.15 -55.68 -12.87
C ARG A 21 19.30 -54.23 -13.33
N HIS A 22 18.64 -53.28 -12.69
CA HIS A 22 18.76 -51.87 -13.00
C HIS A 22 20.14 -51.34 -12.59
N GLU A 23 20.79 -50.60 -13.51
CA GLU A 23 22.06 -49.93 -13.26
C GLU A 23 21.91 -48.83 -12.19
N PHE A 24 20.76 -48.14 -12.20
CA PHE A 24 20.49 -47.02 -11.32
C PHE A 24 19.17 -47.15 -10.55
N ILE A 25 19.15 -46.64 -9.31
CA ILE A 25 17.93 -46.36 -8.56
C ILE A 25 17.58 -44.87 -8.64
N THR A 26 16.38 -44.57 -9.12
CA THR A 26 15.91 -43.22 -9.47
C THR A 26 14.86 -42.68 -8.50
N VAL A 27 14.43 -41.42 -8.68
CA VAL A 27 13.36 -40.80 -7.87
C VAL A 27 12.02 -41.54 -8.08
N GLU A 28 11.81 -42.14 -9.25
CA GLU A 28 10.62 -42.93 -9.57
C GLU A 28 10.58 -44.23 -8.76
N HIS A 29 11.72 -44.92 -8.62
CA HIS A 29 11.84 -46.08 -7.74
C HIS A 29 11.55 -45.70 -6.29
N LEU A 30 12.00 -44.51 -5.87
CA LEU A 30 11.73 -43.99 -4.54
C LEU A 30 10.24 -43.71 -4.32
N LEU A 31 9.57 -43.05 -5.27
CA LEU A 31 8.13 -42.80 -5.17
C LEU A 31 7.34 -44.11 -5.18
N LEU A 32 7.73 -45.07 -6.03
CA LEU A 32 7.11 -46.40 -6.10
C LEU A 32 7.17 -47.12 -4.74
N ALA A 33 8.34 -47.12 -4.09
CA ALA A 33 8.50 -47.71 -2.77
C ALA A 33 7.73 -46.96 -1.66
N LEU A 34 7.53 -45.64 -1.82
CA LEU A 34 6.74 -44.83 -0.90
C LEU A 34 5.23 -45.08 -1.01
N LEU A 35 4.73 -45.66 -2.12
CA LEU A 35 3.32 -46.03 -2.24
C LEU A 35 2.91 -47.05 -1.16
N ASP A 36 3.85 -47.88 -0.69
CA ASP A 36 3.65 -48.89 0.35
C ASP A 36 4.15 -48.44 1.73
N ASN A 37 4.81 -47.27 1.83
CA ASN A 37 5.27 -46.75 3.10
C ASN A 37 4.08 -46.21 3.92
N PRO A 38 3.88 -46.63 5.20
CA PRO A 38 2.69 -46.27 5.97
C PRO A 38 2.43 -44.75 6.04
N SER A 39 3.47 -43.97 6.36
CA SER A 39 3.35 -42.52 6.49
C SER A 39 3.12 -41.79 5.16
N ALA A 40 3.74 -42.25 4.07
CA ALA A 40 3.56 -41.64 2.76
C ALA A 40 2.22 -42.04 2.11
N ALA A 41 1.81 -43.30 2.27
CA ALA A 41 0.53 -43.81 1.78
C ALA A 41 -0.67 -43.13 2.46
N GLU A 42 -0.58 -42.82 3.76
CA GLU A 42 -1.59 -42.02 4.45
C GLU A 42 -1.75 -40.62 3.81
N VAL A 43 -0.63 -39.93 3.54
CA VAL A 43 -0.65 -38.61 2.92
C VAL A 43 -1.17 -38.66 1.48
N LEU A 44 -0.74 -39.64 0.68
CA LEU A 44 -1.22 -39.82 -0.69
C LEU A 44 -2.74 -40.10 -0.73
N ARG A 45 -3.25 -40.95 0.17
CA ARG A 45 -4.70 -41.20 0.29
C ARG A 45 -5.46 -39.96 0.75
N ALA A 46 -4.90 -39.16 1.66
CA ALA A 46 -5.50 -37.90 2.09
C ALA A 46 -5.54 -36.85 0.96
N CYS A 47 -4.62 -36.94 0.00
CA CYS A 47 -4.63 -36.16 -1.24
C CYS A 47 -5.49 -36.79 -2.37
N SER A 48 -6.28 -37.83 -2.07
CA SER A 48 -7.11 -38.55 -3.04
C SER A 48 -6.32 -39.17 -4.20
N ALA A 49 -5.07 -39.57 -3.98
CA ALA A 49 -4.24 -40.24 -4.97
C ALA A 49 -4.85 -41.60 -5.38
N GLN A 50 -4.88 -41.88 -6.68
CA GLN A 50 -5.16 -43.20 -7.22
C GLN A 50 -3.85 -44.00 -7.20
N VAL A 51 -3.60 -44.67 -6.07
CA VAL A 51 -2.32 -45.34 -5.80
C VAL A 51 -2.02 -46.45 -6.81
N ASP A 52 -3.03 -47.18 -7.26
CA ASP A 52 -2.87 -48.26 -8.25
C ASP A 52 -2.45 -47.71 -9.61
N ASP A 53 -3.03 -46.59 -10.05
CA ASP A 53 -2.66 -45.91 -11.30
C ASP A 53 -1.23 -45.34 -11.24
N LEU A 54 -0.84 -44.75 -10.10
CA LEU A 54 0.54 -44.31 -9.87
C LEU A 54 1.51 -45.47 -9.95
N ARG A 55 1.18 -46.61 -9.31
CA ARG A 55 2.00 -47.82 -9.33
C ARG A 55 2.21 -48.30 -10.75
N GLN A 56 1.13 -48.43 -11.52
CA GLN A 56 1.22 -48.88 -12.92
C GLN A 56 2.06 -47.94 -13.78
N SER A 57 1.84 -46.63 -13.64
CA SER A 57 2.57 -45.60 -14.42
C SER A 57 4.06 -45.58 -14.09
N LEU A 58 4.40 -45.63 -12.80
CA LEU A 58 5.79 -45.66 -12.32
C LEU A 58 6.49 -46.95 -12.72
N SER A 59 5.86 -48.11 -12.55
CA SER A 59 6.44 -49.40 -12.93
C SER A 59 6.69 -49.49 -14.45
N SER A 60 5.77 -48.99 -15.27
CA SER A 60 5.98 -48.94 -16.73
C SER A 60 7.14 -48.02 -17.08
N PHE A 61 7.15 -46.81 -16.52
CA PHE A 61 8.22 -45.84 -16.79
C PHE A 61 9.60 -46.40 -16.42
N ILE A 62 9.72 -46.97 -15.22
CA ILE A 62 10.96 -47.58 -14.72
C ILE A 62 11.45 -48.67 -15.68
N LYS A 63 10.56 -49.58 -16.07
CA LYS A 63 10.88 -50.70 -16.97
C LYS A 63 11.37 -50.22 -18.33
N ASP A 64 10.75 -49.17 -18.87
CA ASP A 64 11.03 -48.70 -20.23
C ASP A 64 12.24 -47.75 -20.31
N ASN A 65 12.61 -47.09 -19.20
CA ASN A 65 13.59 -46.00 -19.21
C ASN A 65 14.80 -46.22 -18.29
N THR A 66 14.86 -47.31 -17.52
CA THR A 66 16.01 -47.59 -16.65
C THR A 66 16.95 -48.58 -17.33
N PRO A 67 18.24 -48.21 -17.58
CA PRO A 67 19.22 -49.12 -18.15
C PRO A 67 19.39 -50.38 -17.30
N GLN A 68 19.48 -51.53 -17.96
CA GLN A 68 19.74 -52.82 -17.34
C GLN A 68 21.17 -53.29 -17.61
N VAL A 69 21.82 -53.84 -16.58
CA VAL A 69 23.19 -54.37 -16.69
C VAL A 69 23.15 -55.76 -17.33
N ALA A 70 23.82 -55.93 -18.47
CA ALA A 70 23.96 -57.22 -19.16
C ALA A 70 24.84 -58.22 -18.37
N GLY A 71 24.61 -59.52 -18.57
CA GLY A 71 25.40 -60.60 -17.94
C GLY A 71 24.67 -61.36 -16.83
N THR A 72 25.39 -62.18 -16.06
CA THR A 72 24.86 -62.98 -14.93
C THR A 72 25.52 -62.65 -13.59
N GLU A 73 26.47 -61.72 -13.57
CA GLU A 73 27.13 -61.25 -12.36
C GLU A 73 26.20 -60.38 -11.49
N GLU A 74 26.58 -60.23 -10.22
CA GLU A 74 25.86 -59.42 -9.24
C GLU A 74 25.88 -57.94 -9.67
N VAL A 75 24.70 -57.31 -9.69
CA VAL A 75 24.54 -55.93 -10.16
C VAL A 75 24.74 -54.95 -9.01
N ASP A 76 25.73 -54.07 -9.12
CA ASP A 76 25.92 -52.95 -8.21
C ASP A 76 25.03 -51.76 -8.61
N THR A 77 23.76 -51.78 -8.20
CA THR A 77 22.82 -50.68 -8.46
C THR A 77 23.19 -49.42 -7.68
N GLN A 78 23.41 -48.32 -8.40
CA GLN A 78 23.83 -47.05 -7.80
C GLN A 78 22.70 -46.01 -7.72
N PRO A 79 22.60 -45.20 -6.65
CA PRO A 79 21.62 -44.12 -6.58
C PRO A 79 21.98 -42.96 -7.49
N THR A 80 20.99 -42.49 -8.25
CA THR A 80 21.09 -41.24 -9.01
C THR A 80 21.27 -40.01 -8.12
N LEU A 81 21.82 -38.93 -8.68
CA LEU A 81 21.92 -37.65 -7.98
C LEU A 81 20.55 -37.10 -7.54
N GLY A 82 19.51 -37.30 -8.35
CA GLY A 82 18.14 -36.91 -7.99
C GLY A 82 17.64 -37.63 -6.74
N PHE A 83 17.83 -38.96 -6.69
CA PHE A 83 17.52 -39.77 -5.52
C PHE A 83 18.26 -39.28 -4.26
N GLN A 84 19.58 -39.07 -4.36
CA GLN A 84 20.40 -38.61 -3.24
C GLN A 84 19.95 -37.22 -2.74
N ARG A 85 19.65 -36.29 -3.65
CA ARG A 85 19.16 -34.95 -3.29
C ARG A 85 17.83 -35.00 -2.55
N VAL A 86 16.90 -35.86 -2.97
CA VAL A 86 15.60 -36.02 -2.29
C VAL A 86 15.79 -36.46 -0.84
N ILE A 87 16.60 -37.49 -0.61
CA ILE A 87 16.88 -38.00 0.74
C ILE A 87 17.59 -36.94 1.59
N GLN A 88 18.62 -36.27 1.03
CA GLN A 88 19.36 -35.24 1.74
C GLN A 88 18.46 -34.05 2.12
N ARG A 89 17.58 -33.60 1.22
CA ARG A 89 16.62 -32.52 1.50
C ARG A 89 15.62 -32.91 2.58
N ALA A 90 15.12 -34.15 2.57
CA ALA A 90 14.22 -34.65 3.62
C ALA A 90 14.91 -34.62 5.00
N ILE A 91 16.17 -35.03 5.08
CA ILE A 91 16.99 -34.99 6.30
C ILE A 91 17.20 -33.55 6.77
N MET A 92 17.64 -32.65 5.88
CA MET A 92 17.90 -31.25 6.22
C MET A 92 16.64 -30.53 6.71
N HIS A 93 15.48 -30.80 6.10
CA HIS A 93 14.20 -30.19 6.50
C HIS A 93 13.75 -30.62 7.90
N VAL A 94 13.96 -31.88 8.27
CA VAL A 94 13.63 -32.37 9.61
C VAL A 94 14.62 -31.82 10.65
N GLN A 95 15.88 -31.62 10.28
CA GLN A 95 16.89 -31.04 11.17
C GLN A 95 16.69 -29.53 11.40
N SER A 96 16.25 -28.78 10.38
CA SER A 96 16.07 -27.33 10.49
C SER A 96 14.81 -26.90 11.25
N THR A 97 13.86 -27.82 11.47
CA THR A 97 12.55 -27.51 12.09
C THR A 97 12.52 -27.54 13.63
N GLY A 98 13.66 -27.75 14.30
CA GLY A 98 13.90 -27.37 15.71
C GLY A 98 13.14 -28.13 16.83
N SER A 99 13.91 -28.60 17.82
CA SER A 99 13.51 -29.14 19.15
C SER A 99 12.78 -30.49 19.16
N GLY A 100 13.50 -31.54 18.79
CA GLY A 100 13.16 -32.94 19.11
C GLY A 100 14.00 -33.92 18.29
N LYS A 101 14.21 -35.14 18.80
CA LYS A 101 14.69 -36.28 18.01
C LYS A 101 13.60 -36.69 17.00
N LYS A 102 13.30 -35.84 16.01
CA LYS A 102 12.33 -36.18 14.97
C LYS A 102 13.02 -37.05 13.93
N GLU A 103 12.42 -38.20 13.68
CA GLU A 103 12.89 -39.13 12.68
C GLU A 103 12.41 -38.68 11.29
N VAL A 104 13.21 -38.98 10.26
CA VAL A 104 12.80 -38.77 8.88
C VAL A 104 11.84 -39.89 8.49
N THR A 105 10.58 -39.54 8.27
CA THR A 105 9.52 -40.48 7.81
C THR A 105 9.32 -40.41 6.30
N GLY A 106 8.61 -41.39 5.72
CA GLY A 106 8.28 -41.42 4.29
C GLY A 106 7.51 -40.18 3.81
N ALA A 107 6.63 -39.61 4.63
CA ALA A 107 5.96 -38.34 4.33
C ALA A 107 6.95 -37.17 4.11
N ASN A 108 8.09 -37.14 4.83
CA ASN A 108 9.11 -36.12 4.60
C ASN A 108 9.83 -36.32 3.25
N VAL A 109 10.06 -37.57 2.86
CA VAL A 109 10.64 -37.91 1.56
C VAL A 109 9.67 -37.58 0.44
N LEU A 110 8.38 -37.86 0.61
CA LEU A 110 7.33 -37.50 -0.35
C LEU A 110 7.28 -35.99 -0.61
N VAL A 111 7.36 -35.16 0.44
CA VAL A 111 7.46 -33.70 0.28
C VAL A 111 8.75 -33.29 -0.45
N ALA A 112 9.86 -33.98 -0.19
CA ALA A 112 11.15 -33.67 -0.80
C ALA A 112 11.24 -34.06 -2.28
N ILE A 113 10.45 -35.05 -2.74
CA ILE A 113 10.34 -35.44 -4.16
C ILE A 113 9.95 -34.23 -5.03
N PHE A 114 9.04 -33.38 -4.57
CA PHE A 114 8.65 -32.14 -5.28
C PHE A 114 9.79 -31.14 -5.49
N GLY A 115 10.93 -31.32 -4.82
CA GLY A 115 12.14 -30.53 -5.10
C GLY A 115 12.86 -30.95 -6.39
N GLU A 116 12.61 -32.16 -6.90
CA GLU A 116 13.10 -32.65 -8.18
C GLU A 116 12.04 -32.40 -9.27
N LYS A 117 11.88 -31.12 -9.64
CA LYS A 117 10.82 -30.64 -10.55
C LYS A 117 10.80 -31.34 -11.91
N ASP A 118 11.97 -31.77 -12.39
CA ASP A 118 12.15 -32.42 -13.70
C ASP A 118 12.07 -33.95 -13.61
N SER A 119 11.59 -34.51 -12.50
CA SER A 119 11.40 -35.96 -12.34
C SER A 119 10.03 -36.42 -12.83
N HIS A 120 9.97 -37.64 -13.37
CA HIS A 120 8.71 -38.26 -13.76
C HIS A 120 7.85 -38.61 -12.54
N ALA A 121 8.48 -38.82 -11.38
CA ALA A 121 7.78 -38.94 -10.11
C ALA A 121 6.88 -37.71 -9.82
N VAL A 122 7.40 -36.50 -9.99
CA VAL A 122 6.62 -35.26 -9.82
C VAL A 122 5.59 -35.08 -10.92
N TYR A 123 5.93 -35.44 -12.16
CA TYR A 123 4.99 -35.41 -13.29
C TYR A 123 3.73 -36.25 -13.00
N TYR A 124 3.88 -37.50 -12.55
CA TYR A 124 2.74 -38.37 -12.26
C TYR A 124 1.90 -37.89 -11.07
N LEU A 125 2.54 -37.32 -10.03
CA LEU A 125 1.82 -36.69 -8.92
C LEU A 125 0.98 -35.50 -9.42
N HIS A 126 1.54 -34.64 -10.28
CA HIS A 126 0.81 -33.53 -10.89
C HIS A 126 -0.31 -33.99 -11.83
N GLN A 127 -0.13 -35.11 -12.55
CA GLN A 127 -1.16 -35.66 -13.42
C GLN A 127 -2.42 -36.06 -12.64
N GLN A 128 -2.26 -36.50 -11.38
CA GLN A 128 -3.37 -36.75 -10.47
C GLN A 128 -3.85 -35.50 -9.70
N GLY A 129 -3.33 -34.32 -10.04
CA GLY A 129 -3.68 -33.05 -9.38
C GLY A 129 -3.06 -32.85 -7.99
N ILE A 130 -2.08 -33.67 -7.59
CA ILE A 130 -1.44 -33.59 -6.28
C ILE A 130 -0.28 -32.61 -6.34
N THR A 131 -0.37 -31.53 -5.58
CA THR A 131 0.71 -30.55 -5.48
C THR A 131 1.51 -30.70 -4.19
N ARG A 132 2.70 -30.09 -4.15
CA ARG A 132 3.50 -29.99 -2.92
C ARG A 132 2.70 -29.37 -1.76
N LEU A 133 1.84 -28.39 -2.05
CA LEU A 133 1.04 -27.72 -1.02
C LEU A 133 0.00 -28.65 -0.39
N ASP A 134 -0.58 -29.57 -1.17
CA ASP A 134 -1.56 -30.54 -0.67
C ASP A 134 -0.91 -31.55 0.28
N VAL A 135 0.27 -32.04 -0.08
CA VAL A 135 1.07 -32.99 0.73
C VAL A 135 1.58 -32.33 2.01
N VAL A 136 2.02 -31.08 1.92
CA VAL A 136 2.47 -30.31 3.09
C VAL A 136 1.29 -29.95 3.99
N GLY A 137 0.18 -29.52 3.39
CA GLY A 137 -1.05 -29.15 4.10
C GLY A 137 -1.65 -30.30 4.88
N THR A 138 -1.85 -31.46 4.26
CA THR A 138 -2.38 -32.67 4.90
C THR A 138 -1.55 -33.11 6.12
N LYS A 139 -0.22 -33.10 6.01
CA LYS A 139 0.68 -33.39 7.13
C LYS A 139 0.46 -32.45 8.34
N TYR A 140 0.46 -31.14 8.11
CA TYR A 140 0.25 -30.17 9.19
C TYR A 140 -1.18 -30.19 9.75
N ARG A 141 -2.18 -30.53 8.92
CA ARG A 141 -3.56 -30.75 9.35
C ARG A 141 -3.67 -31.93 10.33
N GLY A 142 -3.07 -33.07 10.00
CA GLY A 142 -3.04 -34.25 10.89
C GLY A 142 -2.34 -33.97 12.22
N ASP A 143 -1.17 -33.30 12.18
CA ASP A 143 -0.43 -32.90 13.38
C ASP A 143 -1.27 -31.99 14.29
N PHE A 144 -2.01 -31.05 13.71
CA PHE A 144 -2.89 -30.15 14.44
C PHE A 144 -4.03 -30.92 15.14
N GLU A 145 -4.72 -31.80 14.43
CA GLU A 145 -5.80 -32.61 15.02
C GLU A 145 -5.30 -33.50 16.16
N GLN A 146 -4.12 -34.12 16.00
CA GLN A 146 -3.52 -34.94 17.04
C GLN A 146 -3.21 -34.10 18.29
N ARG A 147 -2.65 -32.90 18.13
CA ARG A 147 -2.42 -31.98 19.24
C ARG A 147 -3.72 -31.58 19.93
N LEU A 148 -4.76 -31.25 19.17
CA LEU A 148 -6.06 -30.89 19.71
C LEU A 148 -6.70 -32.06 20.48
N LYS A 149 -6.65 -33.27 19.94
CA LYS A 149 -7.09 -34.49 20.64
C LYS A 149 -6.30 -34.70 21.94
N GLY A 150 -4.99 -34.48 21.92
CA GLY A 150 -4.13 -34.53 23.11
C GLY A 150 -4.56 -33.54 24.19
N VAL A 151 -4.84 -32.29 23.81
CA VAL A 151 -5.36 -31.26 24.72
C VAL A 151 -6.71 -31.66 25.30
N LEU A 152 -7.66 -32.10 24.46
CA LEU A 152 -8.98 -32.53 24.90
C LEU A 152 -8.91 -33.73 25.86
N LYS A 153 -8.00 -34.68 25.62
CA LYS A 153 -7.76 -35.81 26.52
C LYS A 153 -7.21 -35.34 27.87
N ALA A 154 -6.21 -34.47 27.88
CA ALA A 154 -5.63 -33.93 29.12
C ALA A 154 -6.61 -33.07 29.93
N LEU A 155 -7.59 -32.45 29.28
CA LEU A 155 -8.66 -31.70 29.95
C LEU A 155 -9.67 -32.60 30.66
N LYS A 156 -9.91 -33.83 30.16
CA LYS A 156 -10.81 -34.79 30.84
C LYS A 156 -10.33 -35.14 32.25
N ASP A 157 -9.02 -35.18 32.44
CA ASP A 157 -8.40 -35.49 33.73
C ASP A 157 -8.37 -34.26 34.68
N LYS A 158 -8.89 -33.10 34.26
CA LYS A 158 -8.88 -31.84 35.01
C LYS A 158 -10.31 -31.25 35.17
N PRO A 159 -11.06 -31.64 36.22
CA PRO A 159 -12.50 -31.34 36.35
C PRO A 159 -12.86 -29.84 36.45
N HIS A 160 -11.91 -28.98 36.83
CA HIS A 160 -12.09 -27.53 36.95
C HIS A 160 -11.35 -26.72 35.88
N ALA A 161 -10.79 -27.36 34.86
CA ALA A 161 -10.13 -26.64 33.79
C ALA A 161 -11.14 -25.83 32.95
N VAL A 162 -10.75 -24.60 32.60
CA VAL A 162 -11.45 -23.75 31.62
C VAL A 162 -10.49 -23.48 30.49
N LEU A 163 -10.87 -23.86 29.28
CA LEU A 163 -10.07 -23.63 28.07
C LEU A 163 -10.42 -22.25 27.48
N PHE A 164 -9.44 -21.37 27.30
CA PHE A 164 -9.62 -20.13 26.54
C PHE A 164 -9.14 -20.30 25.10
N ILE A 165 -9.92 -19.81 24.13
CA ILE A 165 -9.62 -19.87 22.69
C ILE A 165 -9.83 -18.46 22.12
N ASP A 166 -8.74 -17.79 21.74
CA ASP A 166 -8.75 -16.36 21.38
C ASP A 166 -9.45 -16.07 20.03
N GLU A 167 -9.30 -16.97 19.07
CA GLU A 167 -9.90 -16.85 17.73
C GLU A 167 -10.69 -18.11 17.39
N ILE A 168 -11.79 -18.36 18.12
CA ILE A 168 -12.51 -19.64 18.03
C ILE A 168 -13.05 -19.95 16.63
N HIS A 169 -13.32 -18.92 15.82
CA HIS A 169 -13.76 -19.07 14.43
C HIS A 169 -12.71 -19.75 13.53
N THR A 170 -11.42 -19.68 13.87
CA THR A 170 -10.35 -20.37 13.12
C THR A 170 -10.45 -21.89 13.20
N LEU A 171 -11.12 -22.41 14.25
CA LEU A 171 -11.36 -23.83 14.46
C LEU A 171 -12.64 -24.33 13.79
N ILE A 172 -13.45 -23.42 13.25
CA ILE A 172 -14.80 -23.70 12.74
C ILE A 172 -14.81 -23.33 11.27
N GLY A 173 -14.55 -24.31 10.42
CA GLY A 173 -14.63 -24.14 8.97
C GLY A 173 -16.07 -24.33 8.53
N ALA A 174 -16.79 -23.24 8.25
CA ALA A 174 -18.04 -23.33 7.48
C ALA A 174 -17.67 -23.83 6.08
N GLY A 175 -17.73 -25.15 5.87
CA GLY A 175 -17.16 -25.79 4.68
C GLY A 175 -17.55 -25.09 3.38
N ALA A 176 -16.58 -24.55 2.64
CA ALA A 176 -16.67 -24.26 1.21
C ALA A 176 -15.36 -23.71 0.61
N ALA A 177 -15.01 -24.30 -0.53
CA ALA A 177 -14.55 -23.67 -1.79
C ALA A 177 -13.24 -22.86 -1.87
N SER A 178 -12.57 -22.47 -0.78
CA SER A 178 -11.35 -21.66 -0.85
C SER A 178 -10.25 -22.11 0.12
N GLY A 179 -9.84 -23.39 0.02
CA GLY A 179 -8.49 -23.87 0.34
C GLY A 179 -7.90 -23.71 1.76
N GLY A 180 -8.57 -23.10 2.74
CA GLY A 180 -7.85 -22.46 3.85
C GLY A 180 -7.87 -23.13 5.24
N THR A 181 -9.01 -23.52 5.79
CA THR A 181 -9.12 -23.83 7.23
C THR A 181 -9.53 -25.27 7.52
N LEU A 182 -8.88 -25.89 8.51
CA LEU A 182 -9.34 -27.18 9.06
C LEU A 182 -10.71 -26.97 9.72
N ASP A 183 -11.65 -27.86 9.45
CA ASP A 183 -12.87 -27.96 10.25
C ASP A 183 -12.64 -28.84 11.49
N ALA A 184 -12.09 -28.24 12.55
CA ALA A 184 -11.90 -28.90 13.83
C ALA A 184 -13.18 -28.94 14.69
N SER A 185 -14.30 -28.40 14.19
CA SER A 185 -15.58 -28.34 14.91
C SER A 185 -16.07 -29.72 15.34
N ASN A 186 -15.82 -30.75 14.52
CA ASN A 186 -16.25 -32.12 14.77
C ASN A 186 -15.58 -32.76 15.99
N LEU A 187 -14.38 -32.31 16.35
CA LEU A 187 -13.68 -32.76 17.57
C LEU A 187 -14.20 -32.07 18.83
N LEU A 188 -14.68 -30.82 18.70
CA LEU A 188 -15.17 -30.02 19.82
C LEU A 188 -16.64 -30.32 20.17
N LYS A 189 -17.50 -30.56 19.16
CA LYS A 189 -18.95 -30.78 19.32
C LYS A 189 -19.31 -31.84 20.39
N PRO A 190 -18.68 -33.03 20.45
CA PRO A 190 -18.99 -34.04 21.46
C PRO A 190 -18.54 -33.63 22.87
N ALA A 191 -17.36 -33.01 22.99
CA ALA A 191 -16.80 -32.59 24.27
C ALA A 191 -17.61 -31.43 24.90
N LEU A 192 -18.12 -30.53 24.06
CA LEU A 192 -19.03 -29.45 24.47
C LEU A 192 -20.42 -29.99 24.83
N SER A 193 -20.97 -30.92 24.03
CA SER A 193 -22.31 -31.46 24.27
C SER A 193 -22.40 -32.32 25.53
N SER A 194 -21.33 -33.03 25.88
CA SER A 194 -21.26 -33.82 27.11
C SER A 194 -20.99 -32.99 28.37
N GLY A 195 -20.74 -31.68 28.23
CA GLY A 195 -20.36 -30.79 29.35
C GLY A 195 -18.97 -31.08 29.94
N GLN A 196 -18.21 -31.99 29.34
CA GLN A 196 -16.84 -32.34 29.78
C GLN A 196 -15.84 -31.23 29.47
N LEU A 197 -16.10 -30.42 28.44
CA LEU A 197 -15.29 -29.26 28.07
C LEU A 197 -15.98 -27.98 28.51
N LYS A 198 -15.32 -27.22 29.38
CA LYS A 198 -15.67 -25.82 29.68
C LYS A 198 -14.70 -24.94 28.92
N CYS A 199 -15.21 -24.07 28.06
CA CYS A 199 -14.37 -23.13 27.34
C CYS A 199 -14.98 -21.73 27.22
N ILE A 200 -14.10 -20.76 27.00
CA ILE A 200 -14.42 -19.38 26.61
C ILE A 200 -13.78 -19.19 25.24
N GLY A 201 -14.58 -18.84 24.25
CA GLY A 201 -14.12 -18.48 22.92
C GLY A 201 -14.26 -16.98 22.71
N ALA A 202 -13.23 -16.33 22.16
CA ALA A 202 -13.31 -14.97 21.65
C ALA A 202 -13.40 -15.00 20.11
N THR A 203 -14.15 -14.05 19.56
CA THR A 203 -14.37 -13.87 18.12
C THR A 203 -14.93 -12.48 17.87
N THR A 204 -14.79 -11.97 16.65
CA THR A 204 -15.42 -10.70 16.26
C THR A 204 -16.89 -10.87 15.87
N PHE A 205 -17.65 -9.76 15.87
CA PHE A 205 -19.05 -9.74 15.40
C PHE A 205 -19.20 -10.26 13.97
N THR A 206 -18.26 -9.91 13.10
CA THR A 206 -18.26 -10.28 11.68
C THR A 206 -18.08 -11.78 11.51
N GLU A 207 -17.09 -12.37 12.18
CA GLU A 207 -16.83 -13.81 12.13
C GLU A 207 -17.92 -14.62 12.81
N TYR A 208 -18.49 -14.11 13.91
CA TYR A 208 -19.61 -14.76 14.58
C TYR A 208 -20.80 -14.94 13.62
N ARG A 209 -21.22 -13.88 12.92
CA ARG A 209 -22.31 -13.97 11.92
C ARG A 209 -21.93 -14.78 10.69
N GLY A 210 -20.70 -14.60 10.21
CA GLY A 210 -20.23 -15.19 8.95
C GLY A 210 -19.96 -16.70 9.03
N ILE A 211 -19.53 -17.18 10.20
CA ILE A 211 -19.00 -18.53 10.41
C ILE A 211 -19.74 -19.24 11.54
N PHE A 212 -19.71 -18.68 12.75
CA PHE A 212 -20.15 -19.36 13.97
C PHE A 212 -21.68 -19.57 14.03
N GLU A 213 -22.45 -18.56 13.63
CA GLU A 213 -23.92 -18.58 13.63
C GLU A 213 -24.50 -19.56 12.60
N LYS A 214 -23.74 -19.82 11.52
CA LYS A 214 -24.13 -20.81 10.49
C LYS A 214 -24.03 -22.26 10.99
N ASP A 215 -23.19 -22.54 11.98
CA ASP A 215 -23.11 -23.85 12.63
C ASP A 215 -24.11 -23.94 13.80
N ALA A 216 -25.31 -24.43 13.49
CA ALA A 216 -26.39 -24.57 14.48
C ALA A 216 -26.03 -25.49 15.67
N ALA A 217 -25.09 -26.43 15.50
CA ALA A 217 -24.71 -27.35 16.57
C ALA A 217 -23.80 -26.66 17.59
N LEU A 218 -22.88 -25.80 17.13
CA LEU A 218 -22.02 -25.01 18.00
C LEU A 218 -22.74 -23.80 18.60
N SER A 219 -23.50 -23.05 17.79
CA SER A 219 -24.23 -21.86 18.25
C SER A 219 -25.14 -22.14 19.47
N ARG A 220 -25.79 -23.32 19.51
CA ARG A 220 -26.63 -23.75 20.63
C ARG A 220 -25.86 -24.18 21.90
N ARG A 221 -24.53 -24.25 21.86
CA ARG A 221 -23.69 -24.70 23.00
C ARG A 221 -22.92 -23.56 23.65
N PHE A 222 -22.90 -22.39 23.02
CA PHE A 222 -22.25 -21.20 23.55
C PHE A 222 -23.30 -20.18 23.99
N GLN A 223 -23.05 -19.57 25.15
CA GLN A 223 -23.77 -18.36 25.53
C GLN A 223 -23.03 -17.16 24.92
N LYS A 224 -23.73 -16.39 24.10
CA LYS A 224 -23.20 -15.14 23.57
C LYS A 224 -23.09 -14.11 24.69
N VAL A 225 -21.90 -13.54 24.86
CA VAL A 225 -21.61 -12.41 25.75
C VAL A 225 -21.02 -11.31 24.89
N ASP A 226 -21.76 -10.21 24.72
CA ASP A 226 -21.31 -9.08 23.93
C ASP A 226 -20.32 -8.23 24.74
N VAL A 227 -19.11 -8.09 24.22
CA VAL A 227 -18.10 -7.14 24.72
C VAL A 227 -18.08 -5.97 23.76
N VAL A 228 -18.55 -4.82 24.22
CA VAL A 228 -18.60 -3.59 23.43
C VAL A 228 -17.32 -2.77 23.63
N GLU A 229 -17.03 -1.92 22.64
CA GLU A 229 -15.97 -0.92 22.75
C GLU A 229 -16.20 -0.03 23.99
N PRO A 230 -15.19 0.15 24.87
CA PRO A 230 -15.32 0.99 26.06
C PRO A 230 -15.47 2.46 25.66
N THR A 231 -16.15 3.22 26.52
CA THR A 231 -16.21 4.67 26.40
C THR A 231 -14.83 5.30 26.61
N VAL A 232 -14.67 6.57 26.20
CA VAL A 232 -13.43 7.33 26.45
C VAL A 232 -13.10 7.37 27.94
N SER A 233 -14.10 7.57 28.81
CA SER A 233 -13.88 7.61 30.26
C SER A 233 -13.40 6.26 30.81
N GLU A 234 -14.04 5.16 30.41
CA GLU A 234 -13.61 3.81 30.82
C GLU A 234 -12.21 3.49 30.31
N THR A 235 -11.87 3.92 29.08
CA THR A 235 -10.53 3.76 28.52
C THR A 235 -9.48 4.51 29.33
N VAL A 236 -9.79 5.72 29.80
CA VAL A 236 -8.89 6.46 30.70
C VAL A 236 -8.63 5.68 31.99
N ASP A 237 -9.63 5.01 32.56
CA ASP A 237 -9.46 4.20 33.76
C ASP A 237 -8.66 2.92 33.49
N ILE A 238 -8.86 2.27 32.33
CA ILE A 238 -8.00 1.17 31.87
C ILE A 238 -6.54 1.62 31.76
N LEU A 239 -6.29 2.77 31.12
CA LEU A 239 -4.93 3.33 30.99
C LEU A 239 -4.30 3.67 32.34
N LYS A 240 -5.08 4.18 33.31
CA LYS A 240 -4.59 4.38 34.69
C LYS A 240 -4.17 3.07 35.33
N GLY A 241 -4.91 1.98 35.12
CA GLY A 241 -4.57 0.65 35.61
C GLY A 241 -3.30 0.07 34.97
N LEU A 242 -3.04 0.37 33.71
CA LEU A 242 -1.85 -0.08 32.98
C LEU A 242 -0.63 0.83 33.17
N LYS A 243 -0.82 2.05 33.67
CA LYS A 243 0.21 3.09 33.80
C LYS A 243 1.50 2.56 34.42
N SER A 244 1.44 1.92 35.59
CA SER A 244 2.65 1.50 36.32
C SER A 244 3.51 0.52 35.51
N ARG A 245 2.88 -0.38 34.75
CA ARG A 245 3.57 -1.36 33.89
C ARG A 245 4.28 -0.68 32.73
N PHE A 246 3.65 0.30 32.09
CA PHE A 246 4.30 1.07 31.01
C PHE A 246 5.42 1.98 31.55
N GLU A 247 5.24 2.58 32.72
CA GLU A 247 6.27 3.39 33.37
C GLU A 247 7.53 2.57 33.67
N GLU A 248 7.36 1.37 34.22
CA GLU A 248 8.46 0.42 34.46
C GLU A 248 9.06 -0.06 33.14
N HIS A 249 8.21 -0.53 32.22
CA HIS A 249 8.63 -1.08 30.94
C HIS A 249 9.44 -0.09 30.13
N HIS A 250 9.08 1.21 30.12
CA HIS A 250 9.75 2.25 29.32
C HIS A 250 10.72 3.13 30.09
N SER A 251 10.73 3.06 31.43
CA SER A 251 11.53 3.91 32.31
C SER A 251 11.19 5.40 32.20
N VAL A 252 9.90 5.71 32.09
CA VAL A 252 9.33 7.07 31.99
C VAL A 252 8.15 7.21 32.96
N LYS A 253 7.65 8.42 33.17
CA LYS A 253 6.40 8.69 33.90
C LYS A 253 5.33 9.24 32.96
N TYR A 254 4.07 8.87 33.15
CA TYR A 254 2.95 9.44 32.38
C TYR A 254 2.12 10.39 33.24
N ALA A 255 1.96 11.63 32.78
CA ALA A 255 1.04 12.57 33.41
C ALA A 255 -0.42 12.11 33.23
N THR A 256 -1.30 12.38 34.19
CA THR A 256 -2.73 12.02 34.07
C THR A 256 -3.38 12.65 32.84
N ALA A 257 -3.02 13.91 32.53
CA ALA A 257 -3.46 14.59 31.32
C ALA A 257 -2.99 13.91 30.02
N ALA A 258 -1.87 13.18 30.05
CA ALA A 258 -1.40 12.40 28.89
C ALA A 258 -2.29 11.18 28.64
N LEU A 259 -2.70 10.47 29.70
CA LEU A 259 -3.63 9.33 29.57
C LEU A 259 -5.00 9.78 29.03
N GLN A 260 -5.50 10.90 29.55
CA GLN A 260 -6.75 11.49 29.06
C GLN A 260 -6.64 11.90 27.58
N ALA A 261 -5.56 12.59 27.22
CA ALA A 261 -5.30 12.96 25.84
C ALA A 261 -5.17 11.74 24.93
N ALA A 262 -4.53 10.64 25.38
CA ALA A 262 -4.38 9.44 24.58
C ALA A 262 -5.74 8.82 24.23
N ALA A 263 -6.66 8.72 25.20
CA ALA A 263 -8.00 8.22 24.96
C ALA A 263 -8.83 9.17 24.06
N GLU A 264 -8.87 10.47 24.37
CA GLU A 264 -9.67 11.45 23.63
C GLU A 264 -9.19 11.66 22.18
N LEU A 265 -7.87 11.80 21.99
CA LEU A 265 -7.29 12.09 20.68
C LEU A 265 -7.28 10.84 19.80
N SER A 266 -6.99 9.65 20.35
CA SER A 266 -7.10 8.41 19.55
C SER A 266 -8.53 8.11 19.15
N ALA A 267 -9.52 8.35 20.03
CA ALA A 267 -10.94 8.23 19.69
C ALA A 267 -11.36 9.19 18.56
N LYS A 268 -10.78 10.39 18.53
CA LYS A 268 -11.11 11.43 17.54
C LYS A 268 -10.41 11.27 16.20
N PHE A 269 -9.15 10.87 16.20
CA PHE A 269 -8.28 10.92 15.01
C PHE A 269 -7.90 9.54 14.45
N ILE A 270 -8.00 8.46 15.24
CA ILE A 270 -7.68 7.09 14.80
C ILE A 270 -9.00 6.30 14.72
N ASN A 271 -9.64 6.36 13.56
CA ASN A 271 -11.00 5.86 13.34
C ASN A 271 -11.06 4.41 12.81
N ASP A 272 -9.95 3.87 12.32
CA ASP A 272 -9.81 2.52 11.76
C ASP A 272 -9.60 1.45 12.84
N ARG A 273 -9.39 1.87 14.10
CA ARG A 273 -9.20 1.01 15.26
C ARG A 273 -10.18 1.35 16.38
N GLN A 274 -10.39 0.40 17.28
CA GLN A 274 -11.31 0.52 18.41
C GLN A 274 -10.53 0.80 19.71
N LEU A 275 -11.18 1.51 20.64
CA LEU A 275 -10.73 1.57 22.03
C LEU A 275 -10.87 0.18 22.68
N PRO A 276 -10.08 -0.13 23.72
CA PRO A 276 -9.00 0.69 24.30
C PRO A 276 -7.66 0.54 23.56
N ASP A 277 -7.57 -0.40 22.62
CA ASP A 277 -6.34 -0.83 21.95
C ASP A 277 -5.54 0.34 21.34
N LYS A 278 -6.19 1.15 20.51
CA LYS A 278 -5.55 2.34 19.90
C LYS A 278 -5.01 3.36 20.91
N ALA A 279 -5.60 3.45 22.10
CA ALA A 279 -5.13 4.37 23.14
C ALA A 279 -3.93 3.78 23.91
N ILE A 280 -3.91 2.45 24.08
CA ILE A 280 -2.79 1.71 24.64
C ILE A 280 -1.57 1.83 23.71
N ASP A 281 -1.75 1.63 22.41
CA ASP A 281 -0.72 1.80 21.39
C ASP A 281 -0.09 3.19 21.45
N VAL A 282 -0.90 4.24 21.55
CA VAL A 282 -0.42 5.64 21.66
C VAL A 282 0.46 5.84 22.90
N ILE A 283 0.09 5.27 24.05
CA ILE A 283 0.88 5.35 25.28
C ILE A 283 2.19 4.57 25.16
N ASP A 284 2.13 3.38 24.58
CA ASP A 284 3.29 2.51 24.37
C ASP A 284 4.30 3.15 23.40
N GLU A 285 3.84 3.63 22.25
CA GLU A 285 4.66 4.34 21.26
C GLU A 285 5.26 5.63 21.82
N ALA A 286 4.53 6.39 22.65
CA ALA A 286 5.08 7.56 23.31
C ALA A 286 6.24 7.21 24.27
N GLY A 287 6.13 6.09 24.98
CA GLY A 287 7.20 5.55 25.82
C GLY A 287 8.40 5.11 25.00
N ALA A 288 8.16 4.31 23.95
CA ALA A 288 9.18 3.80 23.05
C ALA A 288 9.92 4.93 22.32
N ALA A 289 9.22 5.98 21.89
CA ALA A 289 9.81 7.14 21.23
C ALA A 289 10.87 7.84 22.11
N GLN A 290 10.68 7.89 23.43
CA GLN A 290 11.68 8.43 24.36
C GLN A 290 12.92 7.54 24.44
N ARG A 291 12.79 6.22 24.29
CA ARG A 291 13.93 5.29 24.33
C ARG A 291 14.83 5.41 23.11
N ILE A 292 14.24 5.70 21.95
CA ILE A 292 14.98 5.86 20.69
C ILE A 292 15.83 7.15 20.71
N LEU A 293 15.40 8.17 21.44
CA LEU A 293 16.15 9.43 21.55
C LEU A 293 17.47 9.26 22.32
N PRO A 294 18.53 10.04 22.00
CA PRO A 294 19.75 10.11 22.80
C PRO A 294 19.45 10.52 24.24
N SER A 295 20.18 9.98 25.23
CA SER A 295 19.95 10.20 26.67
C SER A 295 19.82 11.68 27.06
N SER A 296 20.51 12.59 26.38
CA SER A 296 20.46 14.04 26.62
C SER A 296 19.14 14.71 26.20
N LYS A 297 18.38 14.11 25.27
CA LYS A 297 17.10 14.64 24.76
C LYS A 297 15.88 13.91 25.32
N ARG A 298 16.07 12.84 26.11
CA ARG A 298 14.98 12.04 26.68
C ARG A 298 14.21 12.84 27.73
N LYS A 299 12.89 12.89 27.60
CA LYS A 299 12.02 13.39 28.66
C LYS A 299 11.72 12.27 29.64
N LYS A 300 11.80 12.58 30.94
CA LYS A 300 11.45 11.64 32.02
C LYS A 300 9.94 11.53 32.24
N THR A 301 9.18 12.54 31.84
CA THR A 301 7.71 12.57 31.98
C THR A 301 7.09 12.87 30.63
N ILE A 302 6.12 12.04 30.22
CA ILE A 302 5.32 12.18 29.01
C ILE A 302 4.06 12.96 29.38
N GLY A 303 3.87 14.09 28.71
CA GLY A 303 2.72 14.99 28.85
C GLY A 303 1.81 14.95 27.63
N LYS A 304 0.91 15.93 27.54
CA LYS A 304 -0.07 16.02 26.44
C LYS A 304 0.60 16.19 25.06
N ALA A 305 1.65 17.02 24.98
CA ALA A 305 2.31 17.35 23.71
C ALA A 305 2.94 16.11 23.05
N GLU A 306 3.59 15.23 23.83
CA GLU A 306 4.17 14.00 23.29
C GLU A 306 3.09 13.04 22.76
N ILE A 307 1.93 13.00 23.43
CA ILE A 307 0.79 12.21 22.98
C ILE A 307 0.21 12.77 21.68
N GLU A 308 0.07 14.09 21.58
CA GLU A 308 -0.37 14.77 20.35
C GLU A 308 0.56 14.43 19.17
N ASP A 309 1.87 14.47 19.38
CA ASP A 309 2.87 14.13 18.36
C ASP A 309 2.78 12.67 17.90
N ILE A 310 2.52 11.72 18.81
CA ILE A 310 2.39 10.30 18.48
C ILE A 310 1.07 10.03 17.77
N VAL A 311 -0.05 10.55 18.28
CA VAL A 311 -1.35 10.45 17.61
C VAL A 311 -1.26 11.03 16.20
N ALA A 312 -0.55 12.15 16.04
CA ALA A 312 -0.33 12.76 14.73
C ALA A 312 0.40 11.83 13.76
N LYS A 313 1.44 11.13 14.23
CA LYS A 313 2.19 10.16 13.42
C LYS A 313 1.34 8.94 13.06
N ILE A 314 0.61 8.37 14.03
CA ILE A 314 -0.25 7.20 13.81
C ILE A 314 -1.38 7.55 12.84
N ALA A 315 -2.07 8.67 13.08
CA ALA A 315 -3.15 9.17 12.22
C ALA A 315 -2.64 9.80 10.90
N ARG A 316 -1.32 9.89 10.70
CA ARG A 316 -0.65 10.48 9.52
C ARG A 316 -1.10 11.92 9.23
N ILE A 317 -1.22 12.70 10.29
CA ILE A 317 -1.58 14.11 10.24
C ILE A 317 -0.42 14.99 10.72
N PRO A 318 -0.32 16.23 10.22
CA PRO A 318 0.60 17.19 10.80
C PRO A 318 0.32 17.33 12.32
N PRO A 319 1.34 17.32 13.20
CA PRO A 319 1.15 17.53 14.64
C PRO A 319 0.40 18.82 14.97
N ALA A 320 0.66 19.85 14.15
CA ALA A 320 -0.02 21.14 14.20
C ALA A 320 -1.55 21.06 13.98
N ASN A 321 -2.07 19.98 13.38
CA ASN A 321 -3.50 19.75 13.17
C ASN A 321 -4.16 19.01 14.35
N VAL A 322 -3.37 18.33 15.20
CA VAL A 322 -3.84 17.71 16.46
C VAL A 322 -3.90 18.75 17.56
N SER A 323 -2.89 19.61 17.63
CA SER A 323 -2.97 20.88 18.35
C SER A 323 -3.93 21.82 17.60
N ASN A 324 -4.74 22.64 18.25
CA ASN A 324 -5.67 23.56 17.57
C ASN A 324 -4.97 24.76 16.86
N ASP A 325 -3.76 24.59 16.32
CA ASP A 325 -2.88 25.70 15.91
C ASP A 325 -2.84 25.97 14.38
N ASP A 326 -3.87 25.51 13.66
CA ASP A 326 -4.12 25.89 12.25
C ASP A 326 -4.42 27.39 12.07
N ARG A 327 -4.65 28.13 13.17
CA ARG A 327 -5.10 29.53 13.16
C ARG A 327 -4.16 30.46 12.41
N SER A 328 -2.86 30.33 12.62
CA SER A 328 -1.84 31.20 11.99
C SER A 328 -1.82 31.02 10.48
N LYS A 329 -1.82 29.76 10.00
CA LYS A 329 -1.89 29.41 8.57
C LYS A 329 -3.19 29.89 7.94
N LEU A 330 -4.32 29.67 8.61
CA LEU A 330 -5.63 30.10 8.12
C LEU A 330 -5.76 31.63 8.07
N GLN A 331 -5.06 32.35 8.94
CA GLN A 331 -5.04 33.81 8.92
C GLN A 331 -4.39 34.36 7.64
N THR A 332 -3.28 33.75 7.19
CA THR A 332 -2.52 34.21 6.02
C THR A 332 -2.85 33.49 4.71
N ILE A 333 -3.68 32.44 4.75
CA ILE A 333 -3.98 31.56 3.60
C ILE A 333 -4.31 32.30 2.30
N GLU A 334 -5.10 33.38 2.36
CA GLU A 334 -5.47 34.15 1.18
C GLU A 334 -4.26 34.89 0.57
N ARG A 335 -3.47 35.53 1.42
CA ARG A 335 -2.25 36.24 1.02
C ARG A 335 -1.25 35.26 0.42
N ASP A 336 -1.08 34.12 1.07
CA ASP A 336 -0.11 33.11 0.67
C ASP A 336 -0.53 32.45 -0.66
N LEU A 337 -1.84 32.20 -0.87
CA LEU A 337 -2.38 31.77 -2.17
C LEU A 337 -2.12 32.82 -3.28
N LYS A 338 -2.40 34.10 -3.02
CA LYS A 338 -2.18 35.23 -3.96
C LYS A 338 -0.71 35.46 -4.31
N SER A 339 0.21 35.01 -3.45
CA SER A 339 1.66 35.13 -3.70
C SER A 339 2.15 34.19 -4.80
N VAL A 340 1.40 33.11 -5.10
CA VAL A 340 1.81 32.08 -6.06
C VAL A 340 0.85 31.93 -7.25
N VAL A 341 -0.44 32.21 -7.04
CA VAL A 341 -1.48 32.16 -8.08
C VAL A 341 -1.85 33.59 -8.47
N PHE A 342 -1.42 34.00 -9.66
CA PHE A 342 -1.56 35.39 -10.11
C PHE A 342 -2.85 35.62 -10.89
N GLY A 343 -3.48 36.79 -10.67
CA GLY A 343 -4.60 37.26 -11.49
C GLY A 343 -5.97 36.67 -11.13
N GLN A 344 -6.04 35.90 -10.05
CA GLN A 344 -7.24 35.14 -9.67
C GLN A 344 -7.78 35.58 -8.30
N ASP A 345 -7.60 36.85 -7.94
CA ASP A 345 -7.82 37.35 -6.58
C ASP A 345 -9.20 37.03 -6.01
N LYS A 346 -10.26 37.21 -6.81
CA LYS A 346 -11.65 36.89 -6.41
C LYS A 346 -11.84 35.40 -6.18
N ALA A 347 -11.26 34.55 -7.02
CA ALA A 347 -11.33 33.10 -6.89
C ALA A 347 -10.66 32.64 -5.58
N LEU A 348 -9.48 33.19 -5.30
CA LEU A 348 -8.69 32.87 -4.10
C LEU A 348 -9.34 33.40 -2.82
N GLU A 349 -10.01 34.55 -2.87
CA GLU A 349 -10.79 35.11 -1.75
C GLU A 349 -11.97 34.22 -1.38
N VAL A 350 -12.74 33.74 -2.38
CA VAL A 350 -13.85 32.81 -2.17
C VAL A 350 -13.35 31.49 -1.58
N LEU A 351 -12.29 30.92 -2.15
CA LEU A 351 -11.67 29.69 -1.65
C LEU A 351 -11.18 29.85 -0.19
N ALA A 352 -10.41 30.91 0.08
CA ALA A 352 -9.88 31.17 1.42
C ALA A 352 -11.00 31.35 2.45
N SER A 353 -12.06 32.09 2.09
CA SER A 353 -13.22 32.33 2.97
C SER A 353 -13.96 31.04 3.30
N ALA A 354 -14.20 30.18 2.30
CA ALA A 354 -14.87 28.91 2.51
C ALA A 354 -14.03 27.93 3.35
N VAL A 355 -12.72 27.85 3.11
CA VAL A 355 -11.80 27.02 3.93
C VAL A 355 -11.74 27.52 5.38
N LYS A 356 -11.66 28.84 5.60
CA LYS A 356 -11.72 29.45 6.94
C LYS A 356 -13.04 29.11 7.65
N MET A 357 -14.16 29.19 6.95
CA MET A 357 -15.49 28.87 7.49
C MET A 357 -15.56 27.41 7.94
N ALA A 358 -15.15 26.48 7.09
CA ALA A 358 -15.13 25.06 7.44
C ALA A 358 -14.26 24.73 8.65
N ARG A 359 -13.09 25.37 8.75
CA ARG A 359 -12.14 25.17 9.85
C ARG A 359 -12.47 25.92 11.13
N SER A 360 -13.43 26.84 11.11
CA SER A 360 -13.87 27.56 12.31
C SER A 360 -14.66 26.70 13.31
N GLY A 361 -15.03 25.47 12.92
CA GLY A 361 -15.91 24.60 13.72
C GLY A 361 -17.40 24.96 13.62
N LEU A 362 -17.75 25.98 12.83
CA LEU A 362 -19.14 26.34 12.51
C LEU A 362 -19.72 25.51 11.34
N GLY A 363 -18.87 24.72 10.68
CA GLY A 363 -19.27 23.79 9.62
C GLY A 363 -19.88 22.49 10.16
N LYS A 364 -20.38 21.66 9.25
CA LYS A 364 -20.94 20.34 9.56
C LYS A 364 -19.83 19.31 9.77
N THR A 365 -19.82 18.63 10.91
CA THR A 365 -18.75 17.66 11.28
C THR A 365 -18.86 16.31 10.58
N ASP A 366 -20.01 16.02 9.97
CA ASP A 366 -20.32 14.79 9.22
C ASP A 366 -20.01 14.92 7.72
N LYS A 367 -19.42 16.04 7.29
CA LYS A 367 -19.11 16.35 5.89
C LYS A 367 -17.61 16.56 5.69
N PRO A 368 -17.13 16.50 4.43
CA PRO A 368 -15.78 16.94 4.10
C PRO A 368 -15.52 18.38 4.54
N ILE A 369 -14.25 18.76 4.69
CA ILE A 369 -13.85 20.13 5.05
C ILE A 369 -14.40 21.11 4.02
N GLY A 370 -14.42 20.75 2.75
CA GLY A 370 -15.11 21.54 1.75
C GLY A 370 -15.12 20.86 0.40
N ALA A 371 -16.20 21.07 -0.35
CA ALA A 371 -16.37 20.62 -1.72
C ALA A 371 -16.45 21.82 -2.66
N PHE A 372 -15.48 21.93 -3.55
CA PHE A 372 -15.30 23.08 -4.44
C PHE A 372 -15.34 22.67 -5.91
N LEU A 373 -16.01 23.47 -6.73
CA LEU A 373 -15.93 23.36 -8.18
C LEU A 373 -15.17 24.56 -8.75
N PHE A 374 -14.00 24.33 -9.31
CA PHE A 374 -13.17 25.34 -9.97
C PHE A 374 -13.51 25.37 -11.46
N SER A 375 -14.14 26.45 -11.93
CA SER A 375 -14.48 26.64 -13.34
C SER A 375 -13.55 27.66 -14.00
N GLY A 376 -13.32 27.55 -15.31
CA GLY A 376 -12.56 28.52 -16.08
C GLY A 376 -11.75 27.88 -17.22
N PRO A 377 -11.00 28.65 -18.01
CA PRO A 377 -10.21 28.11 -19.13
C PRO A 377 -9.07 27.18 -18.69
N THR A 378 -8.51 26.43 -19.63
CA THR A 378 -7.33 25.59 -19.38
C THR A 378 -6.10 26.46 -19.09
N GLY A 379 -5.28 26.06 -18.13
CA GLY A 379 -3.98 26.71 -17.87
C GLY A 379 -4.03 28.05 -17.12
N VAL A 380 -5.17 28.45 -16.57
CA VAL A 380 -5.34 29.70 -15.79
C VAL A 380 -4.97 29.59 -14.30
N GLY A 381 -4.62 28.39 -13.82
CA GLY A 381 -4.15 28.19 -12.44
C GLY A 381 -5.07 27.40 -11.50
N LYS A 382 -6.15 26.75 -12.00
CA LYS A 382 -7.06 25.92 -11.18
C LYS A 382 -6.31 24.85 -10.37
N THR A 383 -5.53 24.01 -11.05
CA THR A 383 -4.71 22.94 -10.45
C THR A 383 -3.60 23.50 -9.56
N GLU A 384 -3.06 24.67 -9.89
CA GLU A 384 -2.03 25.33 -9.08
C GLU A 384 -2.60 25.82 -7.76
N ALA A 385 -3.81 26.41 -7.74
CA ALA A 385 -4.49 26.80 -6.51
C ALA A 385 -4.74 25.61 -5.58
N ALA A 386 -5.14 24.45 -6.11
CA ALA A 386 -5.29 23.22 -5.33
C ALA A 386 -3.94 22.73 -4.73
N LYS A 387 -2.87 22.75 -5.53
CA LYS A 387 -1.51 22.42 -5.07
C LYS A 387 -1.04 23.36 -3.96
N GLN A 388 -1.24 24.65 -4.12
CA GLN A 388 -0.84 25.66 -3.13
C GLN A 388 -1.66 25.56 -1.86
N LEU A 389 -2.96 25.26 -1.95
CA LEU A 389 -3.79 25.00 -0.77
C LEU A 389 -3.26 23.82 0.05
N ALA A 390 -2.94 22.70 -0.62
CA ALA A 390 -2.36 21.53 0.03
C ALA A 390 -1.02 21.87 0.71
N TYR A 391 -0.15 22.60 0.02
CA TYR A 391 1.14 23.04 0.54
C TYR A 391 1.02 23.94 1.78
N ILE A 392 0.19 25.00 1.73
CA ILE A 392 -0.01 25.92 2.86
C ILE A 392 -0.58 25.18 4.08
N MET A 393 -1.51 24.26 3.85
CA MET A 393 -2.11 23.46 4.92
C MET A 393 -1.17 22.36 5.44
N GLY A 394 -0.11 22.02 4.70
CA GLY A 394 0.82 20.95 5.03
C GLY A 394 0.19 19.57 4.91
N ILE A 395 -0.74 19.39 3.97
CA ILE A 395 -1.44 18.12 3.71
C ILE A 395 -1.14 17.64 2.28
N GLU A 396 -1.35 16.35 2.03
CA GLU A 396 -1.02 15.75 0.73
C GLU A 396 -2.04 16.13 -0.35
N LEU A 397 -1.57 16.26 -1.59
CA LEU A 397 -2.44 16.42 -2.76
C LEU A 397 -2.61 15.06 -3.44
N ILE A 398 -3.83 14.54 -3.42
CA ILE A 398 -4.22 13.34 -4.17
C ILE A 398 -4.91 13.81 -5.44
N ARG A 399 -4.41 13.41 -6.61
CA ARG A 399 -4.96 13.84 -7.90
C ARG A 399 -5.47 12.65 -8.71
N PHE A 400 -6.68 12.76 -9.23
CA PHE A 400 -7.24 11.86 -10.22
C PHE A 400 -7.64 12.66 -11.46
N ASP A 401 -7.23 12.18 -12.64
CA ASP A 401 -7.65 12.73 -13.92
C ASP A 401 -8.95 12.04 -14.36
N MET A 402 -10.05 12.78 -14.42
CA MET A 402 -11.37 12.21 -14.73
C MET A 402 -11.50 11.78 -16.19
N SER A 403 -10.60 12.19 -17.08
CA SER A 403 -10.51 11.66 -18.45
C SER A 403 -10.13 10.18 -18.47
N GLU A 404 -9.47 9.65 -17.45
CA GLU A 404 -9.20 8.21 -17.32
C GLU A 404 -10.42 7.39 -16.86
N TYR A 405 -11.48 8.06 -16.41
CA TYR A 405 -12.67 7.45 -15.82
C TYR A 405 -13.96 7.78 -16.59
N MET A 406 -13.83 7.97 -17.91
CA MET A 406 -14.96 8.17 -18.83
C MET A 406 -15.83 6.90 -18.97
N GLU A 407 -15.20 5.73 -18.89
CA GLU A 407 -15.85 4.44 -19.10
C GLU A 407 -16.25 3.77 -17.78
N ARG A 408 -17.38 3.05 -17.80
CA ARG A 408 -17.94 2.37 -16.63
C ARG A 408 -16.98 1.36 -15.98
N HIS A 409 -16.14 0.67 -16.77
CA HIS A 409 -15.15 -0.26 -16.23
C HIS A 409 -14.03 0.47 -15.47
N ALA A 410 -13.65 1.67 -15.89
CA ALA A 410 -12.67 2.48 -15.17
C ALA A 410 -13.21 2.99 -13.83
N VAL A 411 -14.51 3.34 -13.75
CA VAL A 411 -15.19 3.70 -12.50
C VAL A 411 -15.06 2.60 -11.44
N SER A 412 -15.16 1.33 -11.87
CA SER A 412 -14.99 0.17 -10.99
C SER A 412 -13.57 0.10 -10.40
N ARG A 413 -12.54 0.59 -11.09
CA ARG A 413 -11.18 0.69 -10.50
C ARG A 413 -11.10 1.80 -9.44
N LEU A 414 -11.83 2.90 -9.61
CA LEU A 414 -11.82 4.03 -8.68
C LEU A 414 -12.48 3.68 -7.34
N ILE A 415 -13.61 2.97 -7.37
CA ILE A 415 -14.45 2.70 -6.19
C ILE A 415 -14.29 1.26 -5.68
N GLY A 416 -13.95 0.31 -6.55
CA GLY A 416 -13.86 -1.12 -6.30
C GLY A 416 -14.77 -1.90 -7.25
N ALA A 417 -14.37 -3.10 -7.68
CA ALA A 417 -15.21 -3.95 -8.52
C ALA A 417 -16.32 -4.62 -7.69
N PRO A 418 -17.52 -4.87 -8.24
CA PRO A 418 -18.58 -5.60 -7.52
C PRO A 418 -18.26 -7.11 -7.41
N PRO A 419 -18.92 -7.84 -6.48
CA PRO A 419 -18.72 -9.28 -6.32
C PRO A 419 -18.90 -10.05 -7.64
N GLY A 420 -17.94 -10.93 -7.96
CA GLY A 420 -17.96 -11.75 -9.17
C GLY A 420 -17.19 -11.19 -10.37
N TYR A 421 -16.56 -10.02 -10.25
CA TYR A 421 -15.71 -9.44 -11.29
C TYR A 421 -14.21 -9.55 -10.93
N VAL A 422 -13.35 -9.64 -11.95
CA VAL A 422 -11.89 -9.64 -11.77
C VAL A 422 -11.45 -8.36 -11.05
N GLY A 423 -10.70 -8.49 -9.96
CA GLY A 423 -10.30 -7.36 -9.12
C GLY A 423 -11.27 -7.04 -7.98
N PHE A 424 -12.29 -7.86 -7.72
CA PHE A 424 -13.17 -7.72 -6.55
C PHE A 424 -12.38 -7.57 -5.24
N ASP A 425 -11.35 -8.39 -5.02
CA ASP A 425 -10.53 -8.32 -3.79
C ASP A 425 -9.60 -7.09 -3.71
N GLN A 426 -9.48 -6.32 -4.81
CA GLN A 426 -8.70 -5.08 -4.83
C GLN A 426 -9.62 -3.91 -4.46
N GLY A 427 -9.25 -3.16 -3.41
CA GLY A 427 -10.02 -1.99 -2.99
C GLY A 427 -10.05 -0.92 -4.08
N GLY A 428 -11.01 0.01 -3.99
CA GLY A 428 -11.05 1.16 -4.90
C GLY A 428 -9.83 2.07 -4.74
N LEU A 429 -9.28 2.56 -5.85
CA LEU A 429 -8.15 3.50 -5.82
C LEU A 429 -8.44 4.74 -4.96
N LEU A 430 -9.66 5.27 -5.03
CA LEU A 430 -10.08 6.43 -4.26
C LEU A 430 -10.21 6.11 -2.77
N THR A 431 -10.91 5.03 -2.43
CA THR A 431 -11.11 4.62 -1.04
C THR A 431 -9.79 4.25 -0.37
N GLU A 432 -8.89 3.57 -1.07
CA GLU A 432 -7.55 3.27 -0.57
C GLU A 432 -6.69 4.52 -0.40
N ALA A 433 -6.69 5.44 -1.36
CA ALA A 433 -5.89 6.67 -1.29
C ALA A 433 -6.30 7.51 -0.08
N VAL A 434 -7.60 7.68 0.14
CA VAL A 434 -8.14 8.43 1.29
C VAL A 434 -7.93 7.67 2.60
N THR A 435 -8.07 6.35 2.63
CA THR A 435 -7.77 5.55 3.84
C THR A 435 -6.29 5.64 4.22
N LYS A 436 -5.38 5.64 3.23
CA LYS A 436 -3.93 5.80 3.46
C LYS A 436 -3.57 7.22 3.91
N LYS A 437 -4.33 8.22 3.46
CA LYS A 437 -4.10 9.67 3.66
C LYS A 437 -5.42 10.41 3.93
N PRO A 438 -5.98 10.28 5.14
CA PRO A 438 -7.31 10.82 5.47
C PRO A 438 -7.37 12.35 5.51
N HIS A 439 -6.22 13.02 5.63
CA HIS A 439 -6.09 14.47 5.57
C HIS A 439 -5.37 14.88 4.30
N CYS A 440 -6.13 15.22 3.28
CA CYS A 440 -5.60 15.59 1.98
C CYS A 440 -6.49 16.62 1.26
N VAL A 441 -5.90 17.24 0.24
CA VAL A 441 -6.66 17.87 -0.84
C VAL A 441 -6.87 16.79 -1.91
N LEU A 442 -8.11 16.41 -2.16
CA LEU A 442 -8.50 15.53 -3.24
C LEU A 442 -8.86 16.37 -4.47
N LEU A 443 -8.03 16.30 -5.51
CA LEU A 443 -8.22 16.98 -6.78
C LEU A 443 -8.78 16.02 -7.84
N LEU A 444 -9.98 16.28 -8.31
CA LEU A 444 -10.63 15.59 -9.43
C LEU A 444 -10.58 16.53 -10.64
N ASP A 445 -9.61 16.30 -11.51
CA ASP A 445 -9.34 17.18 -12.66
C ASP A 445 -10.28 16.82 -13.83
N GLU A 446 -10.81 17.82 -14.53
CA GLU A 446 -11.68 17.67 -15.72
C GLU A 446 -12.96 16.85 -15.44
N ILE A 447 -13.67 17.16 -14.35
CA ILE A 447 -14.83 16.40 -13.87
C ILE A 447 -15.95 16.26 -14.91
N GLU A 448 -16.06 17.18 -15.88
CA GLU A 448 -17.02 17.09 -16.98
C GLU A 448 -16.80 15.88 -17.91
N LYS A 449 -15.61 15.26 -17.87
CA LYS A 449 -15.29 14.05 -18.65
C LYS A 449 -15.66 12.78 -17.89
N ALA A 450 -15.85 12.83 -16.58
CA ALA A 450 -16.17 11.67 -15.76
C ALA A 450 -17.47 10.97 -16.21
N HIS A 451 -17.50 9.66 -16.06
CA HIS A 451 -18.74 8.90 -16.17
C HIS A 451 -19.79 9.36 -15.13
N PRO A 452 -21.10 9.40 -15.45
CA PRO A 452 -22.17 9.83 -14.54
C PRO A 452 -22.17 9.15 -13.16
N ASP A 453 -21.79 7.86 -13.08
CA ASP A 453 -21.73 7.11 -11.82
C ASP A 453 -20.78 7.74 -10.78
N ILE A 454 -19.74 8.47 -11.22
CA ILE A 454 -18.82 9.17 -10.32
C ILE A 454 -19.54 10.30 -9.57
N PHE A 455 -20.47 11.00 -10.22
CA PHE A 455 -21.23 12.08 -9.59
C PHE A 455 -22.09 11.57 -8.43
N ASN A 456 -22.68 10.38 -8.57
CA ASN A 456 -23.46 9.74 -7.51
C ASN A 456 -22.60 9.42 -6.29
N VAL A 457 -21.38 8.93 -6.52
CA VAL A 457 -20.40 8.65 -5.48
C VAL A 457 -19.96 9.94 -4.78
N LEU A 458 -19.71 11.00 -5.53
CA LEU A 458 -19.35 12.30 -4.95
C LEU A 458 -20.50 12.91 -4.14
N LEU A 459 -21.76 12.75 -4.57
CA LEU A 459 -22.93 13.16 -3.78
C LEU A 459 -22.94 12.47 -2.41
N GLN A 460 -22.74 11.15 -2.37
CA GLN A 460 -22.65 10.39 -1.12
C GLN A 460 -21.53 10.93 -0.21
N VAL A 461 -20.36 11.19 -0.79
CA VAL A 461 -19.19 11.72 -0.04
C VAL A 461 -19.46 13.12 0.51
N MET A 462 -20.04 14.03 -0.29
CA MET A 462 -20.36 15.40 0.14
C MET A 462 -21.48 15.46 1.20
N ASP A 463 -22.25 14.39 1.33
CA ASP A 463 -23.37 14.31 2.28
C ASP A 463 -23.02 13.69 3.60
N HIS A 464 -22.28 12.58 3.56
CA HIS A 464 -22.02 11.75 4.73
C HIS A 464 -20.55 11.67 5.09
N GLY A 465 -19.68 12.37 4.35
CA GLY A 465 -18.24 12.42 4.59
C GLY A 465 -17.60 11.04 4.57
N THR A 466 -18.23 10.02 4.00
CA THR A 466 -17.76 8.64 4.01
C THR A 466 -18.14 7.93 2.72
N LEU A 467 -17.26 7.06 2.24
CA LEU A 467 -17.49 6.21 1.07
C LEU A 467 -17.21 4.76 1.45
N THR A 468 -18.14 3.88 1.14
CA THR A 468 -17.95 2.44 1.34
C THR A 468 -17.67 1.81 -0.02
N ASP A 469 -16.57 1.05 -0.12
CA ASP A 469 -16.29 0.27 -1.32
C ASP A 469 -17.18 -0.97 -1.41
N ASN A 470 -17.10 -1.69 -2.53
CA ASN A 470 -17.88 -2.90 -2.76
C ASN A 470 -17.50 -4.09 -1.85
N ASN A 471 -16.38 -4.00 -1.13
CA ASN A 471 -15.94 -4.98 -0.14
C ASN A 471 -16.40 -4.63 1.29
N GLY A 472 -17.15 -3.53 1.45
CA GLY A 472 -17.59 -3.04 2.75
C GLY A 472 -16.54 -2.26 3.52
N ARG A 473 -15.38 -1.96 2.93
CA ARG A 473 -14.37 -1.09 3.56
C ARG A 473 -14.82 0.36 3.45
N LYS A 474 -14.74 1.08 4.56
CA LYS A 474 -15.21 2.46 4.68
C LYS A 474 -14.03 3.43 4.71
N ALA A 475 -14.01 4.37 3.76
CA ALA A 475 -13.09 5.49 3.72
C ALA A 475 -13.75 6.75 4.30
N ASP A 476 -13.00 7.50 5.11
CA ASP A 476 -13.46 8.71 5.80
C ASP A 476 -12.94 9.97 5.10
N PHE A 477 -13.86 10.79 4.61
CA PHE A 477 -13.63 12.04 3.88
C PHE A 477 -13.86 13.29 4.73
N ARG A 478 -14.25 13.17 6.01
CA ARG A 478 -14.53 14.33 6.87
C ARG A 478 -13.34 15.29 7.02
N ASN A 479 -12.13 14.79 6.81
CA ASN A 479 -10.89 15.55 6.86
C ASN A 479 -10.29 15.88 5.48
N VAL A 480 -11.07 15.71 4.42
CA VAL A 480 -10.64 15.92 3.02
C VAL A 480 -11.21 17.24 2.50
N ILE A 481 -10.39 17.98 1.75
CA ILE A 481 -10.86 19.09 0.90
C ILE A 481 -11.00 18.56 -0.52
N ILE A 482 -12.21 18.56 -1.05
CA ILE A 482 -12.53 18.06 -2.38
C ILE A 482 -12.53 19.24 -3.35
N ILE A 483 -11.67 19.20 -4.35
CA ILE A 483 -11.61 20.18 -5.43
C ILE A 483 -11.87 19.45 -6.73
N MET A 484 -12.89 19.88 -7.45
CA MET A 484 -13.20 19.43 -8.81
C MET A 484 -12.85 20.57 -9.76
N THR A 485 -12.14 20.30 -10.85
CA THR A 485 -11.90 21.30 -11.89
C THR A 485 -12.77 21.03 -13.10
N THR A 486 -13.20 22.09 -13.76
CA THR A 486 -13.90 21.99 -15.02
C THR A 486 -13.48 23.08 -16.01
N ASN A 487 -13.46 22.73 -17.28
CA ASN A 487 -13.30 23.69 -18.38
C ASN A 487 -14.65 24.20 -18.91
N ALA A 488 -15.76 23.74 -18.32
CA ALA A 488 -17.10 24.22 -18.61
C ALA A 488 -17.20 25.74 -18.47
N GLY A 489 -17.83 26.38 -19.46
CA GLY A 489 -17.98 27.83 -19.55
C GLY A 489 -16.87 28.53 -20.35
N ALA A 490 -15.68 27.94 -20.49
CA ALA A 490 -14.57 28.56 -21.24
C ALA A 490 -14.55 28.22 -22.73
N GLU A 491 -14.92 26.99 -23.11
CA GLU A 491 -14.97 26.57 -24.53
C GLU A 491 -15.96 27.42 -25.35
N THR A 492 -17.03 27.89 -24.70
CA THR A 492 -18.10 28.67 -25.33
C THR A 492 -17.75 30.15 -25.48
N MET A 493 -16.84 30.69 -24.64
CA MET A 493 -16.34 32.07 -24.77
C MET A 493 -15.33 32.23 -25.92
N ASN A 494 -14.60 31.16 -26.26
CA ASN A 494 -13.62 31.15 -27.36
C ASN A 494 -14.22 30.78 -28.73
N LYS A 495 -15.47 30.31 -28.79
CA LYS A 495 -16.16 30.14 -30.07
C LYS A 495 -16.49 31.52 -30.63
N ALA A 496 -15.83 31.90 -31.73
CA ALA A 496 -16.17 33.09 -32.50
C ALA A 496 -17.69 33.08 -32.78
N THR A 497 -18.37 34.14 -32.35
CA THR A 497 -19.80 34.31 -32.59
C THR A 497 -20.00 34.61 -34.08
N ILE A 498 -20.14 33.58 -34.91
CA ILE A 498 -20.46 33.75 -36.33
C ILE A 498 -21.99 33.83 -36.45
N GLY A 499 -22.53 35.05 -36.58
CA GLY A 499 -23.96 35.30 -36.82
C GLY A 499 -24.59 36.40 -35.93
N PHE A 500 -25.87 36.70 -36.16
CA PHE A 500 -26.68 37.76 -35.50
C PHE A 500 -27.00 37.52 -34.00
N THR A 501 -26.21 36.73 -33.29
CA THR A 501 -26.41 36.48 -31.85
C THR A 501 -25.54 37.41 -31.02
N ASN A 502 -26.12 38.00 -29.96
CA ASN A 502 -25.40 38.90 -29.05
C ASN A 502 -24.10 38.25 -28.52
N PRO A 503 -22.99 39.01 -28.42
CA PRO A 503 -21.79 38.54 -27.75
C PRO A 503 -22.13 38.22 -26.28
N ARG A 504 -21.92 36.95 -25.88
CA ARG A 504 -22.19 36.50 -24.51
C ARG A 504 -21.24 37.19 -23.53
N GLN A 505 -21.79 37.76 -22.45
CA GLN A 505 -21.04 38.47 -21.42
C GLN A 505 -20.58 37.54 -20.29
N ALA A 506 -19.59 38.01 -19.49
CA ALA A 506 -19.17 37.36 -18.25
C ALA A 506 -20.39 37.14 -17.33
N GLY A 507 -20.70 35.88 -17.04
CA GLY A 507 -21.93 35.45 -16.34
C GLY A 507 -22.68 34.32 -17.05
N ASP A 508 -22.52 34.19 -18.37
CA ASP A 508 -23.12 33.09 -19.16
C ASP A 508 -22.46 31.71 -18.89
N GLU A 509 -21.25 31.71 -18.30
CA GLU A 509 -20.56 30.50 -17.79
C GLU A 509 -21.45 29.69 -16.86
N MET A 510 -22.26 30.38 -16.06
CA MET A 510 -23.19 29.76 -15.13
C MET A 510 -24.29 28.97 -15.84
N GLY A 511 -24.64 29.35 -17.08
CA GLY A 511 -25.58 28.61 -17.92
C GLY A 511 -25.02 27.25 -18.33
N ASP A 512 -23.76 27.19 -18.74
CA ASP A 512 -23.10 25.94 -19.14
C ASP A 512 -22.85 25.03 -17.92
N ILE A 513 -22.43 25.61 -16.78
CA ILE A 513 -22.32 24.89 -15.51
C ILE A 513 -23.68 24.32 -15.08
N LYS A 514 -24.78 25.08 -15.19
CA LYS A 514 -26.12 24.60 -14.84
C LYS A 514 -26.62 23.46 -15.74
N ARG A 515 -26.10 23.35 -16.97
CA ARG A 515 -26.44 22.27 -17.91
C ARG A 515 -25.65 20.99 -17.62
N LEU A 516 -24.36 21.13 -17.31
CA LEU A 516 -23.47 19.99 -17.03
C LEU A 516 -23.66 19.42 -15.63
N PHE A 517 -23.89 20.28 -14.64
CA PHE A 517 -24.03 19.88 -13.24
C PHE A 517 -25.48 20.07 -12.76
N THR A 518 -26.08 18.97 -12.30
CA THR A 518 -27.45 18.97 -11.79
C THR A 518 -27.60 19.95 -10.62
N PRO A 519 -28.82 20.50 -10.38
CA PRO A 519 -29.07 21.30 -9.19
C PRO A 519 -28.70 20.59 -7.89
N GLU A 520 -28.95 19.29 -7.81
CA GLU A 520 -28.59 18.46 -6.67
C GLU A 520 -27.10 18.50 -6.38
N PHE A 521 -26.26 18.24 -7.40
CA PHE A 521 -24.81 18.31 -7.26
C PHE A 521 -24.32 19.69 -6.85
N ARG A 522 -24.83 20.74 -7.50
CA ARG A 522 -24.44 22.13 -7.21
C ARG A 522 -24.78 22.57 -5.80
N ASN A 523 -25.90 22.11 -5.26
CA ASN A 523 -26.32 22.44 -3.89
C ASN A 523 -25.50 21.72 -2.80
N ARG A 524 -24.66 20.74 -3.16
CA ARG A 524 -23.73 20.08 -2.23
C ARG A 524 -22.34 20.72 -2.19
N LEU A 525 -22.04 21.62 -3.12
CA LEU A 525 -20.79 22.37 -3.15
C LEU A 525 -20.82 23.51 -2.12
N ASP A 526 -19.73 23.67 -1.38
CA ASP A 526 -19.55 24.80 -0.46
C ASP A 526 -19.29 26.11 -1.22
N ALA A 527 -18.55 26.03 -2.33
CA ALA A 527 -18.39 27.16 -3.24
C ALA A 527 -18.08 26.71 -4.68
N MET A 528 -18.61 27.48 -5.63
CA MET A 528 -18.15 27.47 -7.03
C MET A 528 -17.17 28.62 -7.22
N VAL A 529 -15.95 28.30 -7.67
CA VAL A 529 -14.83 29.23 -7.77
C VAL A 529 -14.52 29.45 -9.26
N SER A 530 -14.88 30.63 -9.78
CA SER A 530 -14.66 30.98 -11.20
C SER A 530 -13.29 31.65 -11.38
N PHE A 531 -12.48 31.04 -12.24
CA PHE A 531 -11.16 31.52 -12.68
C PHE A 531 -11.28 32.19 -14.04
N LYS A 532 -10.63 33.33 -14.20
CA LYS A 532 -10.67 34.14 -15.42
C LYS A 532 -9.49 33.85 -16.34
N ALA A 533 -9.67 34.14 -17.63
CA ALA A 533 -8.55 34.20 -18.58
C ALA A 533 -7.46 35.17 -18.07
N LEU A 534 -6.20 34.83 -18.35
CA LEU A 534 -5.05 35.63 -17.93
C LEU A 534 -4.86 36.79 -18.91
N ASP A 535 -4.62 38.00 -18.39
CA ASP A 535 -4.16 39.13 -19.19
C ASP A 535 -2.63 39.08 -19.40
N GLU A 536 -2.14 39.90 -20.32
CA GLU A 536 -0.73 39.97 -20.68
C GLU A 536 0.17 40.32 -19.48
N GLN A 537 -0.30 41.18 -18.56
CA GLN A 537 0.46 41.56 -17.37
C GLN A 537 0.61 40.39 -16.40
N ILE A 538 -0.45 39.60 -16.22
CA ILE A 538 -0.42 38.39 -15.40
C ILE A 538 0.48 37.33 -16.04
N ILE A 539 0.44 37.17 -17.37
CA ILE A 539 1.30 36.24 -18.09
C ILE A 539 2.78 36.58 -17.87
N MET A 540 3.15 37.86 -17.91
CA MET A 540 4.51 38.30 -17.60
C MET A 540 4.94 37.88 -16.19
N ARG A 541 4.06 38.03 -15.18
CA ARG A 541 4.34 37.56 -13.81
C ARG A 541 4.49 36.04 -13.71
N VAL A 542 3.75 35.28 -14.53
CA VAL A 542 3.90 33.82 -14.63
C VAL A 542 5.25 33.46 -15.24
N VAL A 543 5.71 34.19 -16.27
CA VAL A 543 7.06 34.03 -16.83
C VAL A 543 8.12 34.29 -15.77
N ASP A 544 8.01 35.39 -15.02
CA ASP A 544 8.95 35.71 -13.93
C ASP A 544 9.02 34.58 -12.89
N LYS A 545 7.89 33.96 -12.53
CA LYS A 545 7.87 32.80 -11.63
C LYS A 545 8.68 31.62 -12.18
N PHE A 546 8.52 31.26 -13.45
CA PHE A 546 9.27 30.16 -14.05
C PHE A 546 10.76 30.48 -14.20
N LEU A 547 11.11 31.73 -14.50
CA LEU A 547 12.50 32.17 -14.57
C LEU A 547 13.16 32.16 -13.19
N LEU A 548 12.45 32.58 -12.13
CA LEU A 548 12.93 32.50 -10.75
C LEU A 548 13.16 31.04 -10.30
N GLN A 549 12.30 30.11 -10.72
CA GLN A 549 12.51 28.68 -10.49
C GLN A 549 13.79 28.17 -11.18
N LEU A 550 14.05 28.62 -12.40
CA LEU A 550 15.28 28.29 -13.12
C LEU A 550 16.51 28.92 -12.45
N GLU A 551 16.41 30.18 -12.01
CA GLU A 551 17.46 30.88 -11.25
C GLU A 551 17.82 30.14 -9.97
N THR A 552 16.83 29.68 -9.22
CA THR A 552 17.06 28.89 -7.99
C THR A 552 17.84 27.61 -8.29
N GLN A 553 17.51 26.90 -9.37
CA GLN A 553 18.22 25.68 -9.80
C GLN A 553 19.65 25.97 -10.28
N LEU A 554 19.89 27.13 -10.88
CA LEU A 554 21.22 27.56 -11.33
C LEU A 554 22.08 28.06 -10.16
N SER A 555 21.47 28.70 -9.17
CA SER A 555 22.14 29.15 -7.94
C SER A 555 22.70 27.98 -7.13
N GLU A 556 22.00 26.84 -7.07
CA GLU A 556 22.53 25.59 -6.49
C GLU A 556 23.82 25.12 -7.19
N LYS A 557 23.98 25.45 -8.47
CA LYS A 557 25.20 25.20 -9.27
C LYS A 557 26.18 26.38 -9.24
N LYS A 558 26.00 27.35 -8.34
CA LYS A 558 26.80 28.58 -8.22
C LYS A 558 26.80 29.44 -9.49
N VAL A 559 25.70 29.42 -10.23
CA VAL A 559 25.49 30.26 -11.41
C VAL A 559 24.49 31.35 -11.06
N ASP A 560 24.96 32.60 -11.04
CA ASP A 560 24.11 33.78 -10.90
C ASP A 560 23.57 34.17 -12.28
N VAL A 561 22.25 34.09 -12.48
CA VAL A 561 21.63 34.34 -13.78
C VAL A 561 20.81 35.63 -13.80
N THR A 562 20.89 36.38 -14.91
CA THR A 562 20.02 37.52 -15.19
C THR A 562 19.29 37.33 -16.52
N PHE A 563 18.00 37.63 -16.56
CA PHE A 563 17.16 37.50 -17.75
C PHE A 563 16.72 38.87 -18.27
N SER A 564 16.94 39.14 -19.55
CA SER A 564 16.58 40.40 -20.20
C SER A 564 15.05 40.59 -20.31
N ASP A 565 14.59 41.84 -20.37
CA ASP A 565 13.17 42.15 -20.61
C ASP A 565 12.70 41.70 -22.00
N LYS A 566 13.59 41.67 -22.99
CA LYS A 566 13.31 41.20 -24.35
C LYS A 566 12.96 39.71 -24.32
N LEU A 567 13.76 38.91 -23.60
CA LEU A 567 13.50 37.48 -23.39
C LEU A 567 12.17 37.25 -22.65
N ARG A 568 11.89 38.02 -21.58
CA ARG A 568 10.63 37.88 -20.83
C ARG A 568 9.41 38.11 -21.71
N LYS A 569 9.40 39.19 -22.50
CA LYS A 569 8.31 39.51 -23.43
C LYS A 569 8.15 38.45 -24.53
N PHE A 570 9.26 37.93 -25.04
CA PHE A 570 9.24 36.84 -26.02
C PHE A 570 8.62 35.57 -25.44
N LEU A 571 9.04 35.16 -24.24
CA LEU A 571 8.49 34.01 -23.54
C LEU A 571 6.99 34.19 -23.28
N ALA A 572 6.56 35.37 -22.82
CA ALA A 572 5.14 35.68 -22.63
C ALA A 572 4.34 35.53 -23.93
N LYS A 573 4.87 36.04 -25.05
CA LYS A 573 4.19 36.02 -26.36
C LYS A 573 4.13 34.62 -26.99
N LYS A 574 5.21 33.83 -26.94
CA LYS A 574 5.27 32.49 -27.55
C LYS A 574 4.85 31.36 -26.61
N GLY A 575 4.97 31.55 -25.30
CA GLY A 575 4.67 30.54 -24.30
C GLY A 575 3.23 30.58 -23.78
N PHE A 576 2.46 31.59 -24.19
CA PHE A 576 1.04 31.70 -23.91
C PHE A 576 0.22 31.29 -25.13
N ASP A 577 -0.74 30.39 -24.89
CA ASP A 577 -1.75 30.01 -25.86
C ASP A 577 -3.13 30.33 -25.25
N PRO A 578 -4.01 31.09 -25.93
CA PRO A 578 -5.35 31.40 -25.42
C PRO A 578 -6.22 30.16 -25.09
N LEU A 579 -5.95 29.00 -25.71
CA LEU A 579 -6.63 27.74 -25.48
C LEU A 579 -5.95 26.87 -24.41
N MET A 580 -4.63 26.93 -24.29
CA MET A 580 -3.86 26.07 -23.36
C MET A 580 -3.28 26.80 -22.14
N GLY A 581 -3.47 28.12 -22.05
CA GLY A 581 -2.93 29.00 -21.02
C GLY A 581 -1.40 28.99 -21.00
N ALA A 582 -0.82 28.98 -19.79
CA ALA A 582 0.64 28.96 -19.60
C ALA A 582 1.27 27.55 -19.70
N ARG A 583 0.52 26.50 -20.08
CA ARG A 583 1.04 25.12 -20.19
C ARG A 583 2.24 24.99 -21.15
N PRO A 584 2.27 25.64 -22.33
CA PRO A 584 3.42 25.56 -23.23
C PRO A 584 4.69 26.22 -22.69
N MET A 585 4.57 27.12 -21.70
CA MET A 585 5.67 27.92 -21.17
C MET A 585 6.84 27.07 -20.65
N GLN A 586 6.55 26.01 -19.90
CA GLN A 586 7.59 25.15 -19.34
C GLN A 586 8.38 24.44 -20.43
N ARG A 587 7.70 24.00 -21.50
CA ARG A 587 8.33 23.40 -22.67
C ARG A 587 9.15 24.42 -23.45
N LEU A 588 8.62 25.62 -23.64
CA LEU A 588 9.36 26.70 -24.30
C LEU A 588 10.66 27.02 -23.56
N ILE A 589 10.62 27.20 -22.24
CA ILE A 589 11.82 27.45 -21.42
C ILE A 589 12.79 26.26 -21.47
N GLN A 590 12.28 25.03 -21.50
CA GLN A 590 13.09 23.83 -21.64
C GLN A 590 13.85 23.80 -22.97
N ASP A 591 13.14 24.02 -24.07
CA ASP A 591 13.68 23.89 -25.42
C ASP A 591 14.60 25.06 -25.80
N THR A 592 14.32 26.26 -25.29
CA THR A 592 15.09 27.48 -25.57
C THR A 592 16.27 27.65 -24.61
N ILE A 593 16.00 27.78 -23.31
CA ILE A 593 17.00 28.18 -22.32
C ILE A 593 17.73 26.96 -21.75
N ARG A 594 17.00 25.98 -21.22
CA ARG A 594 17.62 24.85 -20.50
C ARG A 594 18.49 23.99 -21.41
N LYS A 595 18.07 23.78 -22.66
CA LYS A 595 18.84 23.04 -23.66
C LYS A 595 20.17 23.73 -23.98
N ALA A 596 20.15 25.04 -24.22
CA ALA A 596 21.37 25.81 -24.49
C ALA A 596 22.31 25.85 -23.28
N LEU A 597 21.78 25.83 -22.05
CA LEU A 597 22.57 25.81 -20.82
C LEU A 597 23.13 24.43 -20.45
N ALA A 598 22.54 23.34 -20.93
CA ALA A 598 22.94 21.99 -20.52
C ALA A 598 24.39 21.70 -20.86
N ASP A 599 24.81 22.03 -22.09
CA ASP A 599 26.18 21.81 -22.56
C ASP A 599 27.18 22.70 -21.80
N GLU A 600 26.82 23.96 -21.55
CA GLU A 600 27.68 24.91 -20.84
C GLU A 600 27.87 24.57 -19.35
N LEU A 601 26.88 23.93 -18.72
CA LEU A 601 26.93 23.48 -17.32
C LEU A 601 27.67 22.14 -17.14
N LEU A 602 27.61 21.24 -18.14
CA LEU A 602 28.25 19.93 -18.06
C LEU A 602 29.68 19.94 -18.57
N PHE A 603 29.94 20.65 -19.67
CA PHE A 603 31.20 20.58 -20.42
C PHE A 603 31.80 21.95 -20.76
N GLY A 604 31.06 23.04 -20.55
CA GLY A 604 31.47 24.37 -20.96
C GLY A 604 31.94 25.28 -19.83
N ARG A 605 31.62 26.57 -19.96
CA ARG A 605 32.20 27.65 -19.16
C ARG A 605 31.55 27.79 -17.77
N LEU A 606 30.45 27.10 -17.50
CA LEU A 606 29.72 27.20 -16.23
C LEU A 606 29.94 26.01 -15.28
N ILE A 607 30.88 25.11 -15.58
CA ILE A 607 31.16 23.91 -14.76
C ILE A 607 31.42 24.28 -13.29
N ASP A 608 32.23 25.31 -13.04
CA ASP A 608 32.62 25.76 -11.71
C ASP A 608 31.72 26.87 -11.13
N GLY A 609 30.67 27.25 -11.87
CA GLY A 609 29.83 28.41 -11.60
C GLY A 609 30.28 29.67 -12.36
N GLY A 610 29.53 30.76 -12.22
CA GLY A 610 29.74 31.98 -13.00
C GLY A 610 28.57 32.95 -12.95
N ARG A 611 28.68 34.07 -13.68
CA ARG A 611 27.55 34.91 -14.03
C ARG A 611 27.09 34.58 -15.44
N LEU A 612 25.78 34.52 -15.62
CA LEU A 612 25.12 34.24 -16.88
C LEU A 612 24.08 35.32 -17.14
N SER A 613 24.16 36.00 -18.29
CA SER A 613 23.05 36.81 -18.80
C SER A 613 22.41 36.08 -19.98
N VAL A 614 21.10 35.93 -19.95
CA VAL A 614 20.33 35.28 -21.02
C VAL A 614 19.49 36.34 -21.74
N ASP A 615 19.71 36.47 -23.04
CA ASP A 615 19.00 37.40 -23.93
C ASP A 615 18.59 36.71 -25.24
N LEU A 616 18.00 37.46 -26.16
CA LEU A 616 17.65 37.04 -27.51
C LEU A 616 18.35 37.91 -28.56
N ASP A 617 18.88 37.27 -29.59
CA ASP A 617 19.41 37.96 -30.75
C ASP A 617 18.31 38.56 -31.65
N ASP A 618 18.66 39.11 -32.81
CA ASP A 618 17.71 39.71 -33.75
C ASP A 618 16.86 38.68 -34.53
N LYS A 619 17.18 37.39 -34.40
CA LYS A 619 16.46 36.26 -35.01
C LYS A 619 15.63 35.48 -33.99
N ASP A 620 15.48 35.99 -32.78
CA ASP A 620 14.82 35.32 -31.65
C ASP A 620 15.53 34.02 -31.18
N GLU A 621 16.84 33.88 -31.44
CA GLU A 621 17.66 32.79 -30.91
C GLU A 621 18.27 33.18 -29.54
N VAL A 622 18.43 32.19 -28.66
CA VAL A 622 18.92 32.41 -27.29
C VAL A 622 20.40 32.76 -27.31
N LEU A 623 20.73 33.92 -26.74
CA LEU A 623 22.09 34.40 -26.56
C LEU A 623 22.49 34.24 -25.09
N LEU A 624 23.58 33.50 -24.86
CA LEU A 624 24.14 33.27 -23.54
C LEU A 624 25.43 34.08 -23.39
N ASP A 625 25.40 35.12 -22.55
CA ASP A 625 26.59 35.85 -22.15
C ASP A 625 27.11 35.29 -20.83
N ILE A 626 28.24 34.57 -20.90
CA ILE A 626 28.78 33.80 -19.79
C ILE A 626 30.09 34.42 -19.31
N THR A 627 30.10 34.83 -18.04
CA THR A 627 31.30 35.22 -17.31
C THR A 627 31.64 34.13 -16.28
N PRO A 628 32.59 33.22 -16.59
CA PRO A 628 32.96 32.14 -15.67
C PRO A 628 33.58 32.70 -14.37
N LEU A 629 33.43 31.98 -13.26
CA LEU A 629 34.20 32.28 -12.05
C LEU A 629 35.71 32.11 -12.34
N PRO A 630 36.58 32.99 -11.80
CA PRO A 630 38.02 32.85 -11.98
C PRO A 630 38.47 31.50 -11.43
N LYS A 631 39.19 30.72 -12.26
CA LYS A 631 39.76 29.44 -11.84
C LYS A 631 40.65 29.68 -10.62
N LYS A 632 40.39 28.96 -9.52
CA LYS A 632 41.34 28.89 -8.40
C LYS A 632 42.61 28.21 -8.91
N GLU A 633 43.65 28.99 -9.20
CA GLU A 633 44.99 28.44 -9.28
C GLU A 633 45.36 27.84 -7.93
N GLY A 634 45.65 26.54 -7.91
CA GLY A 634 46.20 25.85 -6.74
C GLY A 634 45.41 24.64 -6.27
N ARG A 635 45.60 23.51 -6.96
CA ARG A 635 45.79 22.20 -6.32
C ARG A 635 46.40 21.20 -7.30
N ASN A 636 47.72 21.03 -7.16
CA ASN A 636 48.58 19.92 -7.56
C ASN A 636 48.21 19.16 -8.84
N SER A 637 49.00 19.42 -9.89
CA SER A 637 49.42 18.37 -10.82
C SER A 637 49.87 17.15 -10.03
N LYS A 638 49.08 16.08 -10.08
CA LYS A 638 49.55 14.76 -9.69
C LYS A 638 50.63 14.36 -10.69
N SER A 639 51.83 14.18 -10.18
CA SER A 639 52.92 13.40 -10.75
C SER A 639 52.40 12.17 -11.48
N GLU A 640 52.72 12.05 -12.77
CA GLU A 640 52.73 10.78 -13.49
C GLU A 640 53.69 9.81 -12.78
N PRO A 641 53.34 8.53 -12.57
CA PRO A 641 54.32 7.53 -12.18
C PRO A 641 55.19 7.18 -13.38
N HIS A 642 56.49 7.41 -13.25
CA HIS A 642 57.52 6.80 -14.09
C HIS A 642 57.40 5.26 -14.02
N GLU A 643 57.22 4.61 -15.16
CA GLU A 643 57.54 3.19 -15.34
C GLU A 643 59.08 3.04 -15.41
N PRO A 644 59.69 2.09 -14.68
CA PRO A 644 61.10 1.76 -14.87
C PRO A 644 61.29 0.76 -16.00
N GLU A 645 62.29 1.01 -16.84
CA GLU A 645 62.79 0.15 -17.92
C GLU A 645 63.10 -1.28 -17.44
N GLU A 646 62.52 -2.28 -18.08
CA GLU A 646 63.04 -3.65 -18.07
C GLU A 646 64.20 -3.75 -19.07
N ALA A 647 65.40 -3.86 -18.52
CA ALA A 647 66.60 -4.22 -19.24
C ALA A 647 66.55 -5.71 -19.65
N THR A 648 66.68 -5.94 -20.96
CA THR A 648 67.07 -7.24 -21.52
C THR A 648 68.55 -7.50 -21.24
N ALA A 649 68.86 -8.59 -20.53
CA ALA A 649 70.16 -9.25 -20.60
C ALA A 649 70.05 -10.74 -20.22
N SER A 650 70.28 -11.58 -21.22
CA SER A 650 70.54 -13.05 -21.22
C SER A 650 69.35 -13.98 -21.26
#